data_AF-A0A9W4E483-F1
#
_entry.id   AF-A0A9W4E483-F1
#
_cell.length_a   1.000
_cell.length_b   1.000
_cell.length_c   1.000
_cell.angle_alpha   90.00
_cell.angle_beta   90.00
_cell.angle_gamma   90.00
#
_symmetry.space_group_name_H-M   'P 1'
#
loop_
_entity.id
_entity.type
_entity.pdbx_description
1 polymer ?
#
loop_
_entity_poly.entity_id
_entity_poly.type
_entity_poly.pdbx_seq_one_letter_code
_entity_poly.pdbx_strand_id
1 'polypeptide(L)'
;MSLRARTRALLAGIVAAATAGVALTLTGGSAAAAPPAASGVTKADEIAYLKSLTGNHVLSGQQGGANSSPSQWISKVHDITGKYPGIWNGDFGFSQNDIDNRQTVVNEAKAEWNNGALPGLMMHACRPDVATCAFEGGSNPVNGSKLSDPEWQQVITDGTTLNTDYKRKLDQFVPYFQQLKDAGIPVLFRPLHEMNEGWAWWGGRSGPNGSARLFQITHDYLQSKGLDNIIWVWALKDVQGAAPQASGYYPGDSYVDVVGLDVWWQKFPATDWYNAMSAIAGSKKPMALAEVGSVPQPAQLSAQPKWVYWNVWLDYLTNSGYNTNDSVKAGYYDARVLSRGDIHIPGGGTPPGGPGTGPITGVGGKCVDVAGASSANGSAVQLYDCNGTTAQSWTVGSDGTVRALGKCLDATGQGTVNGTVLQLWDCNGSGAQQWVAESDGHLRNPQSGRYLDVPGGSTANGTRLQIWDRNTNAWQLWHLPQGGGGTTSPGSCTPSLGSGQYSTPVSFGGSSYQVLVHIPARAAGTRLPLVLDLHGSQSTGAGQLSYSDMAPTADAGAFIVAAPTGVVPAGSGYIWNVPSVTPSGTRDDVGFLRQVIDTLTASACADPARVYATGYSGGGRMTSALGCMLADKVAAIAPVAGIRAGRPDPADHSKPEASSCTPSRAVPVIAFHGQQDATNPYDGGGDGTAWQYSVPVAQQAWAGLDGCTAAPATSQVSTHVSRTVYSGCRDGAEVQLYTVSDGGHTWPDSPQDNGNGTVTHEVSADTLMWQFFRQHPMPGAS
;
A
#
# COMPACT_ATOMS: atom_id res chain seq x y z
N MET A 1 36.58 53.08 18.73
CA MET A 1 37.82 53.80 18.33
C MET A 1 37.98 53.61 16.82
N SER A 2 37.98 54.70 16.04
CA SER A 2 38.17 54.83 14.57
C SER A 2 37.16 54.09 13.66
N LEU A 3 36.16 54.69 12.98
CA LEU A 3 36.08 55.87 12.08
C LEU A 3 36.94 55.80 10.81
N ARG A 4 36.24 55.81 9.64
CA ARG A 4 36.45 56.57 8.37
C ARG A 4 35.61 55.89 7.27
N ALA A 5 34.46 56.39 6.78
CA ALA A 5 34.13 57.68 6.16
C ALA A 5 35.10 57.98 4.99
N ARG A 6 34.71 58.31 3.75
CA ARG A 6 33.66 59.17 3.15
C ARG A 6 33.60 58.80 1.64
N THR A 7 32.76 59.28 0.72
CA THR A 7 32.11 60.59 0.49
C THR A 7 31.19 60.40 -0.76
N ARG A 8 29.90 60.76 -0.71
CA ARG A 8 29.24 61.96 -1.33
C ARG A 8 29.39 62.07 -2.86
N ALA A 9 28.46 62.60 -3.66
CA ALA A 9 27.05 63.05 -3.60
C ALA A 9 26.86 63.87 -4.90
N LEU A 10 25.65 63.97 -5.45
CA LEU A 10 25.00 65.20 -5.98
C LEU A 10 23.67 64.79 -6.64
N LEU A 11 22.51 65.18 -6.08
CA LEU A 11 21.67 66.37 -6.37
C LEU A 11 21.07 66.38 -7.80
N ALA A 12 19.81 66.73 -8.06
CA ALA A 12 18.64 67.10 -7.25
C ALA A 12 17.42 67.32 -8.18
N GLY A 13 16.21 67.24 -7.61
CA GLY A 13 15.01 67.96 -8.08
C GLY A 13 13.87 67.09 -8.61
N ILE A 14 12.57 67.33 -8.40
CA ILE A 14 11.81 68.42 -7.74
C ILE A 14 10.41 67.83 -7.41
N VAL A 15 9.92 68.16 -6.21
CA VAL A 15 8.53 68.45 -5.75
C VAL A 15 7.33 67.97 -6.60
N ALA A 16 6.46 67.15 -6.00
CA ALA A 16 5.07 67.50 -5.63
C ALA A 16 4.31 66.23 -5.15
N ALA A 17 3.93 66.23 -3.88
CA ALA A 17 3.09 65.19 -3.29
C ALA A 17 1.62 65.48 -3.59
N ALA A 18 0.94 64.53 -4.24
CA ALA A 18 -0.50 64.42 -4.25
C ALA A 18 -0.88 62.93 -4.15
N THR A 19 -1.60 62.59 -3.10
CA THR A 19 -2.20 61.29 -2.83
C THR A 19 -3.13 60.86 -3.96
N ALA A 20 -2.76 59.80 -4.68
CA ALA A 20 -3.64 59.02 -5.54
C ALA A 20 -3.25 57.54 -5.40
N GLY A 21 -4.26 56.71 -5.10
CA GLY A 21 -4.09 55.30 -4.80
C GLY A 21 -3.42 54.53 -5.93
N VAL A 22 -2.36 53.81 -5.58
CA VAL A 22 -1.80 52.74 -6.40
C VAL A 22 -2.26 51.43 -5.77
N ALA A 23 -3.04 50.69 -6.53
CA ALA A 23 -3.50 49.36 -6.20
C ALA A 23 -2.30 48.48 -5.83
N LEU A 24 -2.30 48.00 -4.58
CA LEU A 24 -1.46 46.89 -4.15
C LEU A 24 -1.99 45.65 -4.89
N THR A 25 -1.42 45.34 -6.05
CA THR A 25 -1.63 44.01 -6.66
C THR A 25 -0.92 43.00 -5.76
N LEU A 26 -1.66 42.50 -4.78
CA LEU A 26 -1.43 41.21 -4.17
C LEU A 26 -1.46 40.18 -5.31
N THR A 27 -0.30 39.83 -5.86
CA THR A 27 -0.16 38.56 -6.56
C THR A 27 -0.39 37.49 -5.51
N GLY A 28 -1.60 36.93 -5.53
CA GLY A 28 -2.00 35.87 -4.63
C GLY A 28 -0.94 34.78 -4.66
N GLY A 29 -0.40 34.46 -3.48
CA GLY A 29 0.21 33.16 -3.29
C GLY A 29 -0.86 32.14 -3.67
N SER A 30 -0.64 31.46 -4.79
CA SER A 30 -1.35 30.22 -5.09
C SER A 30 -1.12 29.32 -3.89
N ALA A 31 -2.17 29.14 -3.07
CA ALA A 31 -2.23 28.08 -2.09
C ALA A 31 -1.75 26.82 -2.81
N ALA A 32 -0.69 26.19 -2.28
CA ALA A 32 -0.26 24.90 -2.77
C ALA A 32 -1.51 24.01 -2.81
N ALA A 33 -1.86 23.56 -4.02
CA ALA A 33 -3.00 22.67 -4.20
C ALA A 33 -2.76 21.46 -3.28
N ALA A 34 -3.77 21.15 -2.44
CA ALA A 34 -3.74 19.97 -1.63
C ALA A 34 -3.46 18.74 -2.52
N PRO A 35 -2.63 17.78 -2.08
CA PRO A 35 -2.37 16.58 -2.85
C PRO A 35 -3.70 15.89 -3.20
N PRO A 36 -3.85 15.32 -4.41
CA PRO A 36 -5.08 14.64 -4.79
C PRO A 36 -5.32 13.43 -3.88
N ALA A 37 -6.56 13.30 -3.41
CA ALA A 37 -7.03 12.25 -2.52
C ALA A 37 -6.76 10.85 -3.11
N ALA A 38 -6.19 9.96 -2.29
CA ALA A 38 -5.59 8.70 -2.72
C ALA A 38 -6.56 7.56 -3.10
N SER A 39 -7.88 7.75 -3.04
CA SER A 39 -8.85 6.66 -3.29
C SER A 39 -9.85 6.93 -4.42
N GLY A 40 -10.04 8.19 -4.85
CA GLY A 40 -11.11 8.57 -5.78
C GLY A 40 -12.56 8.35 -5.26
N VAL A 41 -12.73 7.54 -4.21
CA VAL A 41 -14.02 7.24 -3.57
C VAL A 41 -14.44 8.43 -2.71
N THR A 42 -15.55 9.03 -3.06
CA THR A 42 -16.14 10.14 -2.32
C THR A 42 -17.10 9.62 -1.25
N LYS A 43 -17.45 10.50 -0.30
CA LYS A 43 -18.57 10.30 0.62
C LYS A 43 -19.85 9.85 -0.11
N ALA A 44 -20.13 10.43 -1.28
CA ALA A 44 -21.33 10.13 -2.05
C ALA A 44 -21.30 8.71 -2.65
N ASP A 45 -20.12 8.26 -3.08
CA ASP A 45 -19.93 6.92 -3.66
C ASP A 45 -20.15 5.83 -2.62
N GLU A 46 -19.62 6.00 -1.40
CA GLU A 46 -19.84 5.04 -0.31
C GLU A 46 -21.31 4.99 0.12
N ILE A 47 -21.98 6.14 0.22
CA ILE A 47 -23.43 6.18 0.51
C ILE A 47 -24.22 5.47 -0.60
N ALA A 48 -23.86 5.70 -1.86
CA ALA A 48 -24.50 5.05 -3.01
C ALA A 48 -24.27 3.53 -2.99
N TYR A 49 -23.06 3.09 -2.65
CA TYR A 49 -22.73 1.69 -2.47
C TYR A 49 -23.56 1.04 -1.36
N LEU A 50 -23.55 1.61 -0.14
CA LEU A 50 -24.35 1.11 0.97
C LEU A 50 -25.82 1.02 0.59
N LYS A 51 -26.35 2.04 -0.10
CA LYS A 51 -27.72 2.03 -0.60
C LYS A 51 -27.98 0.89 -1.59
N SER A 52 -27.02 0.58 -2.48
CA SER A 52 -27.13 -0.51 -3.46
C SER A 52 -27.27 -1.90 -2.82
N LEU A 53 -26.77 -2.08 -1.59
CA LEU A 53 -26.87 -3.34 -0.86
C LEU A 53 -28.31 -3.61 -0.39
N THR A 54 -29.12 -2.56 -0.20
CA THR A 54 -30.48 -2.65 0.35
C THR A 54 -31.32 -3.72 -0.37
N GLY A 55 -31.74 -4.74 0.37
CA GLY A 55 -32.56 -5.83 -0.17
C GLY A 55 -31.76 -7.02 -0.69
N ASN A 56 -30.47 -6.84 -0.99
CA ASN A 56 -29.64 -7.84 -1.68
C ASN A 56 -28.55 -8.38 -0.75
N HIS A 57 -27.73 -7.48 -0.22
CA HIS A 57 -26.51 -7.78 0.53
C HIS A 57 -26.44 -7.01 1.85
N VAL A 58 -25.53 -7.43 2.71
CA VAL A 58 -25.27 -6.79 4.00
C VAL A 58 -23.79 -6.94 4.34
N LEU A 59 -23.15 -5.87 4.81
CA LEU A 59 -21.76 -5.91 5.25
C LEU A 59 -21.66 -6.49 6.66
N SER A 60 -20.72 -7.41 6.82
CA SER A 60 -20.27 -7.84 8.14
C SER A 60 -19.51 -6.72 8.84
N GLY A 61 -19.75 -6.52 10.14
CA GLY A 61 -19.00 -5.52 10.90
C GLY A 61 -18.75 -5.92 12.34
N GLN A 62 -17.71 -5.33 12.90
CA GLN A 62 -17.21 -5.62 14.24
C GLN A 62 -16.63 -4.35 14.86
N GLN A 63 -17.03 -4.06 16.10
CA GLN A 63 -16.39 -3.05 16.92
C GLN A 63 -14.97 -3.51 17.21
N GLY A 64 -14.01 -2.62 16.99
CA GLY A 64 -12.60 -2.81 17.33
C GLY A 64 -12.37 -2.99 18.83
N GLY A 65 -11.12 -3.12 19.26
CA GLY A 65 -10.79 -3.21 20.69
C GLY A 65 -10.81 -1.87 21.43
N ALA A 66 -10.21 -1.87 22.62
CA ALA A 66 -9.88 -0.62 23.31
C ALA A 66 -8.99 0.26 22.41
N ASN A 67 -8.95 1.58 22.66
CA ASN A 67 -8.21 2.51 21.81
C ASN A 67 -6.71 2.18 21.70
N SER A 68 -6.12 1.53 22.71
CA SER A 68 -4.74 1.06 22.70
C SER A 68 -4.51 -0.23 21.91
N SER A 69 -5.58 -0.94 21.52
CA SER A 69 -5.54 -2.18 20.73
C SER A 69 -6.78 -2.28 19.81
N PRO A 70 -6.96 -1.34 18.88
CA PRO A 70 -8.21 -1.19 18.13
C PRO A 70 -8.50 -2.34 17.15
N SER A 71 -7.50 -3.17 16.81
CA SER A 71 -7.65 -4.32 15.92
C SER A 71 -8.07 -5.63 16.63
N GLN A 72 -8.09 -5.66 17.97
CA GLN A 72 -8.22 -6.89 18.76
C GLN A 72 -9.39 -7.79 18.32
N TRP A 73 -10.60 -7.25 18.22
CA TRP A 73 -11.79 -8.04 17.90
C TRP A 73 -11.91 -8.38 16.42
N ILE A 74 -11.22 -7.63 15.56
CA ILE A 74 -11.12 -7.89 14.12
C ILE A 74 -10.29 -9.13 13.86
N SER A 75 -9.13 -9.23 14.51
CA SER A 75 -8.31 -10.44 14.53
C SER A 75 -9.11 -11.63 15.08
N LYS A 76 -9.94 -11.40 16.11
CA LYS A 76 -10.77 -12.46 16.69
C LYS A 76 -11.85 -12.98 15.75
N VAL A 77 -12.48 -12.11 14.96
CA VAL A 77 -13.41 -12.53 13.89
C VAL A 77 -12.67 -13.41 12.89
N HIS A 78 -11.47 -13.03 12.48
CA HIS A 78 -10.67 -13.81 11.55
C HIS A 78 -10.27 -15.17 12.13
N ASP A 79 -9.87 -15.26 13.40
CA ASP A 79 -9.57 -16.54 14.05
C ASP A 79 -10.77 -17.50 14.05
N ILE A 80 -11.98 -16.96 14.19
CA ILE A 80 -13.21 -17.76 14.22
C ILE A 80 -13.64 -18.15 12.81
N THR A 81 -13.59 -17.22 11.85
CA THR A 81 -14.28 -17.36 10.55
C THR A 81 -13.34 -17.56 9.36
N GLY A 82 -12.07 -17.18 9.47
CA GLY A 82 -11.15 -17.02 8.34
C GLY A 82 -11.44 -15.78 7.47
N LYS A 83 -12.40 -14.94 7.86
CA LYS A 83 -12.77 -13.69 7.16
C LYS A 83 -12.50 -12.48 8.06
N TYR A 84 -12.23 -11.34 7.44
CA TYR A 84 -12.22 -10.05 8.12
C TYR A 84 -13.56 -9.32 7.91
N PRO A 85 -14.09 -8.62 8.93
CA PRO A 85 -15.31 -7.84 8.80
C PRO A 85 -15.19 -6.76 7.72
N GLY A 86 -16.27 -6.54 6.97
CA GLY A 86 -16.36 -5.46 5.97
C GLY A 86 -16.45 -4.05 6.57
N ILE A 87 -16.84 -3.92 7.84
CA ILE A 87 -16.81 -2.67 8.59
C ILE A 87 -16.00 -2.85 9.87
N TRP A 88 -15.04 -1.95 10.09
CA TRP A 88 -14.38 -1.78 11.36
C TRP A 88 -14.93 -0.54 12.05
N ASN A 89 -15.26 -0.61 13.34
CA ASN A 89 -15.69 0.56 14.12
C ASN A 89 -14.75 0.84 15.30
N GLY A 90 -14.31 2.10 15.43
CA GLY A 90 -13.57 2.61 16.60
C GLY A 90 -14.39 3.60 17.44
N ASP A 91 -13.89 3.95 18.63
CA ASP A 91 -14.47 4.99 19.49
C ASP A 91 -13.40 6.04 19.83
N PHE A 92 -13.72 7.33 19.73
CA PHE A 92 -12.80 8.37 20.21
C PHE A 92 -12.63 8.37 21.73
N GLY A 93 -13.60 7.83 22.44
CA GLY A 93 -13.60 7.65 23.89
C GLY A 93 -13.43 8.93 24.71
N PHE A 94 -13.34 8.75 26.02
CA PHE A 94 -13.57 9.81 27.01
C PHE A 94 -12.69 9.71 28.25
N SER A 95 -12.05 8.56 28.49
CA SER A 95 -11.03 8.44 29.52
C SER A 95 -9.71 9.04 29.04
N GLN A 96 -8.79 9.32 29.97
CA GLN A 96 -7.46 9.80 29.58
C GLN A 96 -6.73 8.81 28.66
N ASN A 97 -6.85 7.51 28.96
CA ASN A 97 -6.28 6.45 28.12
C ASN A 97 -6.86 6.46 26.71
N ASP A 98 -8.17 6.70 26.56
CA ASP A 98 -8.79 6.79 25.24
C ASP A 98 -8.25 7.99 24.46
N ILE A 99 -8.16 9.15 25.13
CA ILE A 99 -7.65 10.41 24.57
C ILE A 99 -6.21 10.23 24.07
N ASP A 100 -5.34 9.64 24.89
CA ASP A 100 -3.93 9.41 24.58
C ASP A 100 -3.77 8.46 23.38
N ASN A 101 -4.76 7.59 23.14
CA ASN A 101 -4.74 6.59 22.07
C ASN A 101 -5.64 6.92 20.86
N ARG A 102 -6.22 8.14 20.78
CA ARG A 102 -7.05 8.53 19.61
C ARG A 102 -6.29 8.44 18.28
N GLN A 103 -4.99 8.74 18.29
CA GLN A 103 -4.16 8.58 17.09
C GLN A 103 -4.03 7.11 16.68
N THR A 104 -3.94 6.17 17.63
CA THR A 104 -3.93 4.72 17.37
C THR A 104 -5.22 4.28 16.68
N VAL A 105 -6.38 4.78 17.15
CA VAL A 105 -7.69 4.53 16.52
C VAL A 105 -7.73 5.06 15.08
N VAL A 106 -7.21 6.25 14.83
CA VAL A 106 -7.18 6.84 13.47
C VAL A 106 -6.22 6.12 12.55
N ASN A 107 -5.09 5.65 13.06
CA ASN A 107 -4.15 4.82 12.31
C ASN A 107 -4.81 3.49 11.90
N GLU A 108 -5.59 2.88 12.81
CA GLU A 108 -6.37 1.69 12.51
C GLU A 108 -7.47 1.97 11.48
N ALA A 109 -8.19 3.09 11.59
CA ALA A 109 -9.19 3.49 10.60
C ALA A 109 -8.59 3.58 9.18
N LYS A 110 -7.38 4.15 9.07
CA LYS A 110 -6.62 4.20 7.81
C LYS A 110 -6.19 2.81 7.36
N ALA A 111 -5.73 1.96 8.28
CA ALA A 111 -5.31 0.61 7.98
C ALA A 111 -6.48 -0.23 7.45
N GLU A 112 -7.64 -0.19 8.12
CA GLU A 112 -8.83 -0.93 7.73
C GLU A 112 -9.43 -0.42 6.41
N TRP A 113 -9.46 0.90 6.18
CA TRP A 113 -9.79 1.45 4.86
C TRP A 113 -8.87 0.90 3.77
N ASN A 114 -7.56 0.99 3.98
CA ASN A 114 -6.59 0.49 3.02
C ASN A 114 -6.80 -1.01 2.78
N ASN A 115 -7.12 -1.77 3.84
CA ASN A 115 -7.38 -3.20 3.80
C ASN A 115 -8.69 -3.58 3.09
N GLY A 116 -9.53 -2.62 2.69
CA GLY A 116 -10.79 -2.84 1.98
C GLY A 116 -12.04 -2.84 2.87
N ALA A 117 -11.93 -2.47 4.14
CA ALA A 117 -13.07 -2.31 5.05
C ALA A 117 -13.54 -0.85 5.08
N LEU A 118 -14.79 -0.62 5.47
CA LEU A 118 -15.29 0.73 5.70
C LEU A 118 -15.03 1.12 7.16
N PRO A 119 -14.28 2.20 7.44
CA PRO A 119 -14.05 2.65 8.79
C PRO A 119 -15.27 3.42 9.32
N GLY A 120 -15.73 3.01 10.49
CA GLY A 120 -16.69 3.72 11.30
C GLY A 120 -16.06 4.25 12.59
N LEU A 121 -16.56 5.37 13.06
CA LEU A 121 -16.17 5.98 14.32
C LEU A 121 -17.42 6.35 15.11
N MET A 122 -17.35 6.16 16.43
CA MET A 122 -18.36 6.64 17.37
C MET A 122 -17.72 7.52 18.44
N MET A 123 -18.55 8.04 19.33
CA MET A 123 -18.10 8.90 20.40
C MET A 123 -18.95 8.67 21.65
N HIS A 124 -18.46 7.86 22.57
CA HIS A 124 -18.81 8.05 23.98
C HIS A 124 -18.09 9.31 24.50
N ALA A 125 -18.81 10.20 25.18
CA ALA A 125 -18.26 11.47 25.63
C ALA A 125 -18.71 11.82 27.04
N CYS A 126 -17.79 12.35 27.85
CA CYS A 126 -18.16 13.04 29.08
C CYS A 126 -19.09 14.22 28.78
N ARG A 127 -19.81 14.68 29.81
CA ARG A 127 -20.51 15.96 29.74
C ARG A 127 -19.56 17.08 29.26
N PRO A 128 -20.06 18.09 28.52
CA PRO A 128 -19.20 19.11 27.90
C PRO A 128 -18.24 19.83 28.86
N ASP A 129 -18.67 20.04 30.09
CA ASP A 129 -17.98 20.70 31.20
C ASP A 129 -16.99 19.79 31.96
N VAL A 130 -16.86 18.52 31.57
CA VAL A 130 -16.01 17.52 32.24
C VAL A 130 -14.91 17.06 31.29
N ALA A 131 -13.64 17.24 31.66
CA ALA A 131 -12.50 16.90 30.78
C ALA A 131 -12.44 15.39 30.46
N THR A 132 -12.40 14.56 31.50
CA THR A 132 -12.33 13.09 31.42
C THR A 132 -13.28 12.45 32.43
N CYS A 133 -13.73 11.23 32.14
CA CYS A 133 -14.67 10.50 32.98
C CYS A 133 -14.47 8.98 32.84
N ALA A 134 -15.21 8.20 33.63
CA ALA A 134 -15.34 6.76 33.47
C ALA A 134 -16.65 6.44 32.72
N PHE A 135 -16.77 5.21 32.20
CA PHE A 135 -18.02 4.77 31.60
C PHE A 135 -19.12 4.71 32.65
N GLU A 136 -18.80 4.07 33.79
CA GLU A 136 -19.66 3.91 34.96
C GLU A 136 -18.90 4.31 36.23
N GLY A 137 -19.65 4.72 37.26
CA GLY A 137 -19.10 5.12 38.55
C GLY A 137 -18.38 6.47 38.55
N GLY A 138 -18.11 6.99 39.74
CA GLY A 138 -17.55 8.34 39.93
C GLY A 138 -18.60 9.46 39.83
N SER A 139 -18.15 10.72 39.87
CA SER A 139 -19.04 11.88 39.98
C SER A 139 -19.71 12.28 38.65
N ASN A 140 -19.15 11.91 37.51
CA ASN A 140 -19.65 12.28 36.18
C ASN A 140 -19.41 11.15 35.15
N PRO A 141 -19.94 9.94 35.36
CA PRO A 141 -19.80 8.84 34.39
C PRO A 141 -20.49 9.16 33.07
N VAL A 142 -20.14 8.49 31.98
CA VAL A 142 -20.93 8.57 30.74
C VAL A 142 -22.32 7.97 30.97
N ASN A 143 -22.37 6.70 31.41
CA ASN A 143 -23.59 6.01 31.78
C ASN A 143 -24.12 6.51 33.12
N GLY A 144 -25.34 7.06 33.10
CA GLY A 144 -26.01 7.71 34.24
C GLY A 144 -25.85 9.23 34.27
N SER A 145 -25.05 9.85 33.39
CA SER A 145 -24.98 11.31 33.32
C SER A 145 -26.24 11.93 32.75
N LYS A 146 -26.58 13.13 33.23
CA LYS A 146 -27.71 13.93 32.75
C LYS A 146 -27.35 15.40 32.73
N LEU A 147 -27.96 16.16 31.82
CA LEU A 147 -28.06 17.62 31.91
C LEU A 147 -29.44 17.98 32.49
N SER A 148 -29.48 18.91 33.44
CA SER A 148 -30.71 19.59 33.86
C SER A 148 -31.31 20.37 32.69
N ASP A 149 -32.59 20.77 32.77
CA ASP A 149 -33.23 21.53 31.68
C ASP A 149 -32.52 22.86 31.38
N PRO A 150 -32.06 23.66 32.37
CA PRO A 150 -31.26 24.86 32.09
C PRO A 150 -29.92 24.54 31.41
N GLU A 151 -29.21 23.49 31.81
CA GLU A 151 -27.97 23.06 31.16
C GLU A 151 -28.24 22.58 29.74
N TRP A 152 -29.33 21.86 29.52
CA TRP A 152 -29.74 21.45 28.19
C TRP A 152 -30.00 22.64 27.27
N GLN A 153 -30.73 23.65 27.77
CA GLN A 153 -30.93 24.89 27.02
C GLN A 153 -29.59 25.59 26.71
N GLN A 154 -28.60 25.54 27.61
CA GLN A 154 -27.27 26.03 27.30
C GLN A 154 -26.62 25.22 26.17
N VAL A 155 -26.49 23.89 26.28
CA VAL A 155 -25.74 23.12 25.28
C VAL A 155 -26.31 23.26 23.86
N ILE A 156 -27.63 23.44 23.72
CA ILE A 156 -28.29 23.63 22.41
C ILE A 156 -28.38 25.09 21.93
N THR A 157 -27.90 26.06 22.72
CA THR A 157 -27.93 27.49 22.38
C THR A 157 -26.51 27.99 22.12
N ASP A 158 -26.27 28.44 20.89
CA ASP A 158 -24.97 28.95 20.47
C ASP A 158 -24.51 30.16 21.33
N GLY A 159 -23.22 30.16 21.68
CA GLY A 159 -22.61 31.25 22.45
C GLY A 159 -22.77 31.15 23.97
N THR A 160 -23.51 30.17 24.48
CA THR A 160 -23.53 29.87 25.91
C THR A 160 -22.26 29.11 26.33
N THR A 161 -21.99 29.09 27.65
CA THR A 161 -20.82 28.40 28.21
C THR A 161 -20.80 26.92 27.83
N LEU A 162 -21.88 26.19 28.12
CA LEU A 162 -21.91 24.74 27.90
C LEU A 162 -21.88 24.37 26.40
N ASN A 163 -22.47 25.19 25.52
CA ASN A 163 -22.33 25.02 24.07
C ASN A 163 -20.89 25.25 23.60
N THR A 164 -20.21 26.25 24.15
CA THR A 164 -18.80 26.54 23.85
C THR A 164 -17.90 25.40 24.30
N ASP A 165 -18.14 24.84 25.48
CA ASP A 165 -17.41 23.68 25.99
C ASP A 165 -17.68 22.43 25.14
N TYR A 166 -18.92 22.26 24.67
CA TYR A 166 -19.25 21.16 23.76
C TYR A 166 -18.51 21.27 22.42
N LYS A 167 -18.50 22.46 21.82
CA LYS A 167 -17.73 22.72 20.59
C LYS A 167 -16.23 22.54 20.79
N ARG A 168 -15.70 22.90 21.96
CA ARG A 168 -14.29 22.64 22.31
C ARG A 168 -13.99 21.16 22.42
N LYS A 169 -14.93 20.32 22.89
CA LYS A 169 -14.77 18.86 22.82
C LYS A 169 -14.75 18.39 21.36
N LEU A 170 -15.66 18.89 20.52
CA LEU A 170 -15.67 18.55 19.10
C LEU A 170 -14.36 18.94 18.38
N ASP A 171 -13.76 20.08 18.76
CA ASP A 171 -12.45 20.51 18.23
C ASP A 171 -11.34 19.49 18.50
N GLN A 172 -11.45 18.68 19.55
CA GLN A 172 -10.47 17.63 19.83
C GLN A 172 -10.52 16.48 18.82
N PHE A 173 -11.62 16.32 18.07
CA PHE A 173 -11.77 15.30 17.03
C PHE A 173 -11.40 15.82 15.64
N VAL A 174 -11.41 17.15 15.44
CA VAL A 174 -11.17 17.77 14.14
C VAL A 174 -9.83 17.36 13.51
N PRO A 175 -8.69 17.37 14.23
CA PRO A 175 -7.42 16.94 13.63
C PRO A 175 -7.43 15.49 13.13
N TYR A 176 -8.21 14.62 13.78
CA TYR A 176 -8.31 13.21 13.45
C TYR A 176 -9.21 12.97 12.23
N PHE A 177 -10.35 13.65 12.15
CA PHE A 177 -11.17 13.61 10.94
C PHE A 177 -10.47 14.25 9.75
N GLN A 178 -9.74 15.35 9.96
CA GLN A 178 -8.95 16.00 8.91
C GLN A 178 -7.90 15.04 8.36
N GLN A 179 -7.21 14.29 9.22
CA GLN A 179 -6.28 13.25 8.79
C GLN A 179 -6.91 12.16 7.91
N LEU A 180 -8.18 11.80 8.16
CA LEU A 180 -8.93 10.84 7.33
C LEU A 180 -9.39 11.48 6.03
N LYS A 181 -9.82 12.75 6.07
CA LYS A 181 -10.16 13.55 4.90
C LYS A 181 -8.97 13.70 3.95
N ASP A 182 -7.82 14.08 4.48
CA ASP A 182 -6.57 14.28 3.71
C ASP A 182 -6.10 12.97 3.06
N ALA A 183 -6.44 11.83 3.66
CA ALA A 183 -6.19 10.50 3.11
C ALA A 183 -7.25 10.06 2.07
N GLY A 184 -8.29 10.86 1.81
CA GLY A 184 -9.39 10.50 0.91
C GLY A 184 -10.30 9.42 1.46
N ILE A 185 -10.48 9.37 2.78
CA ILE A 185 -11.26 8.32 3.47
C ILE A 185 -12.59 8.89 3.93
N PRO A 186 -13.73 8.48 3.32
CA PRO A 186 -15.03 8.66 3.93
C PRO A 186 -15.14 7.84 5.23
N VAL A 187 -15.86 8.37 6.21
CA VAL A 187 -15.95 7.74 7.53
C VAL A 187 -17.39 7.72 8.01
N LEU A 188 -17.89 6.54 8.36
CA LEU A 188 -19.18 6.35 9.02
C LEU A 188 -19.11 6.88 10.46
N PHE A 189 -19.56 8.11 10.70
CA PHE A 189 -19.54 8.70 12.04
C PHE A 189 -20.91 8.57 12.71
N ARG A 190 -20.95 7.93 13.88
CA ARG A 190 -22.15 7.71 14.69
C ARG A 190 -22.07 8.47 16.03
N PRO A 191 -22.25 9.81 16.03
CA PRO A 191 -22.24 10.61 17.24
C PRO A 191 -23.57 10.50 17.99
N LEU A 192 -23.52 10.70 19.31
CA LEU A 192 -24.72 10.82 20.17
C LEU A 192 -25.68 9.64 20.00
N HIS A 193 -25.15 8.43 19.79
CA HIS A 193 -25.92 7.20 19.59
C HIS A 193 -26.86 6.88 20.77
N GLU A 194 -27.89 6.07 20.49
CA GLU A 194 -28.92 5.65 21.45
C GLU A 194 -29.68 6.81 22.11
N MET A 195 -29.79 7.97 21.44
CA MET A 195 -30.31 9.18 22.05
C MET A 195 -31.79 9.13 22.46
N ASN A 196 -32.54 8.11 22.04
CA ASN A 196 -33.90 7.89 22.53
C ASN A 196 -33.96 7.41 23.98
N GLU A 197 -32.83 6.99 24.55
CA GLU A 197 -32.70 6.61 25.94
C GLU A 197 -32.02 7.70 26.78
N GLY A 198 -32.34 7.74 28.08
CA GLY A 198 -31.82 8.73 29.02
C GLY A 198 -30.60 8.26 29.83
N TRP A 199 -29.83 7.29 29.32
CA TRP A 199 -28.65 6.75 30.02
C TRP A 199 -27.42 7.64 29.85
N ALA A 200 -27.30 8.38 28.74
CA ALA A 200 -26.26 9.37 28.54
C ALA A 200 -26.82 10.80 28.59
N TRP A 201 -25.94 11.77 28.89
CA TRP A 201 -26.33 13.18 29.00
C TRP A 201 -26.92 13.78 27.71
N TRP A 202 -26.65 13.18 26.54
CA TRP A 202 -27.15 13.63 25.24
C TRP A 202 -28.54 13.08 24.88
N GLY A 203 -29.07 12.13 25.65
CA GLY A 203 -30.27 11.37 25.30
C GLY A 203 -31.52 11.68 26.13
N GLY A 204 -32.61 10.99 25.81
CA GLY A 204 -33.88 11.00 26.56
C GLY A 204 -34.73 12.26 26.36
N ARG A 205 -34.46 13.05 25.33
CA ARG A 205 -35.15 14.32 25.04
C ARG A 205 -35.67 14.33 23.60
N SER A 206 -36.97 14.09 23.43
CA SER A 206 -37.62 14.14 22.10
C SER A 206 -38.05 15.56 21.71
N GLY A 207 -38.36 15.75 20.42
CA GLY A 207 -38.83 17.00 19.86
C GLY A 207 -37.72 17.85 19.23
N PRO A 208 -38.09 18.97 18.58
CA PRO A 208 -37.16 19.78 17.77
C PRO A 208 -36.05 20.46 18.57
N ASN A 209 -36.23 20.64 19.89
CA ASN A 209 -35.21 21.17 20.82
C ASN A 209 -34.59 20.07 21.69
N GLY A 210 -34.90 18.80 21.39
CA GLY A 210 -34.34 17.63 22.05
C GLY A 210 -33.02 17.18 21.42
N SER A 211 -32.69 15.90 21.52
CA SER A 211 -31.42 15.35 21.03
C SER A 211 -31.21 15.56 19.52
N ALA A 212 -32.30 15.69 18.75
CA ALA A 212 -32.27 16.09 17.35
C ALA A 212 -31.53 17.42 17.13
N ARG A 213 -31.76 18.42 18.00
CA ARG A 213 -31.07 19.73 17.90
C ARG A 213 -29.58 19.61 18.18
N LEU A 214 -29.21 18.80 19.16
CA LEU A 214 -27.81 18.60 19.51
C LEU A 214 -27.06 17.94 18.34
N PHE A 215 -27.66 16.94 17.69
CA PHE A 215 -27.10 16.32 16.49
C PHE A 215 -26.90 17.33 15.35
N GLN A 216 -27.88 18.21 15.12
CA GLN A 216 -27.75 19.29 14.12
C GLN A 216 -26.57 20.22 14.44
N ILE A 217 -26.38 20.59 15.72
CA ILE A 217 -25.25 21.41 16.16
C ILE A 217 -23.92 20.67 15.94
N THR A 218 -23.83 19.38 16.27
CA THR A 218 -22.64 18.55 15.98
C THR A 218 -22.31 18.55 14.49
N HIS A 219 -23.34 18.34 13.67
CA HIS A 219 -23.26 18.33 12.21
C HIS A 219 -22.74 19.65 11.66
N ASP A 220 -23.44 20.74 11.95
CA ASP A 220 -23.12 22.06 11.42
C ASP A 220 -21.74 22.52 11.91
N TYR A 221 -21.39 22.20 13.17
CA TYR A 221 -20.08 22.54 13.70
C TYR A 221 -18.95 21.79 13.00
N LEU A 222 -19.01 20.46 12.88
CA LEU A 222 -17.95 19.70 12.20
C LEU A 222 -17.89 20.01 10.70
N GLN A 223 -19.04 20.24 10.03
CA GLN A 223 -19.04 20.70 8.65
C GLN A 223 -18.40 22.09 8.49
N SER A 224 -18.61 23.01 9.44
CA SER A 224 -17.97 24.34 9.41
C SER A 224 -16.44 24.28 9.51
N LYS A 225 -15.89 23.15 9.98
CA LYS A 225 -14.44 22.87 10.01
C LYS A 225 -13.93 22.31 8.68
N GLY A 226 -14.79 22.16 7.67
CA GLY A 226 -14.43 21.63 6.36
C GLY A 226 -14.38 20.10 6.30
N LEU A 227 -14.99 19.38 7.25
CA LEU A 227 -14.97 17.91 7.30
C LEU A 227 -16.12 17.32 6.46
N ASP A 228 -15.94 17.30 5.13
CA ASP A 228 -16.90 16.80 4.14
C ASP A 228 -16.79 15.29 3.86
N ASN A 229 -15.81 14.60 4.46
CA ASN A 229 -15.64 13.15 4.38
C ASN A 229 -16.51 12.36 5.40
N ILE A 230 -17.21 13.04 6.31
CA ILE A 230 -18.03 12.39 7.34
C ILE A 230 -19.38 11.95 6.75
N ILE A 231 -19.67 10.64 6.82
CA ILE A 231 -20.98 10.03 6.58
C ILE A 231 -21.74 9.98 7.90
N TRP A 232 -22.87 10.68 8.00
CA TRP A 232 -23.61 10.84 9.25
C TRP A 232 -24.54 9.67 9.54
N VAL A 233 -24.21 8.88 10.56
CA VAL A 233 -25.02 7.75 11.04
C VAL A 233 -25.83 8.20 12.25
N TRP A 234 -27.15 8.26 12.10
CA TRP A 234 -28.07 8.52 13.22
C TRP A 234 -28.61 7.20 13.74
N ALA A 235 -28.31 6.85 15.00
CA ALA A 235 -28.67 5.54 15.55
C ALA A 235 -29.53 5.61 16.82
N LEU A 236 -30.65 4.89 16.80
CA LEU A 236 -31.50 4.64 17.97
C LEU A 236 -31.13 3.34 18.67
N LYS A 237 -31.57 3.16 19.91
CA LYS A 237 -31.56 1.86 20.61
C LYS A 237 -32.94 1.24 20.66
N ASP A 238 -33.04 -0.06 20.43
CA ASP A 238 -34.29 -0.79 20.64
C ASP A 238 -34.68 -0.90 22.13
N VAL A 239 -35.99 -0.88 22.36
CA VAL A 239 -36.58 -1.10 23.68
C VAL A 239 -37.74 -2.07 23.62
N GLN A 240 -38.07 -2.62 24.79
CA GLN A 240 -39.23 -3.47 24.97
C GLN A 240 -40.52 -2.71 24.63
N GLY A 241 -41.28 -3.22 23.67
CA GLY A 241 -42.55 -2.65 23.23
C GLY A 241 -42.54 -2.31 21.74
N ALA A 242 -43.58 -1.61 21.28
CA ALA A 242 -43.62 -1.06 19.94
C ALA A 242 -42.47 -0.06 19.73
N ALA A 243 -42.25 0.39 18.50
CA ALA A 243 -41.31 1.47 18.19
C ALA A 243 -41.99 2.86 18.13
N PRO A 244 -42.37 3.53 19.24
CA PRO A 244 -42.90 4.89 19.19
C PRO A 244 -41.80 5.95 19.45
N GLN A 245 -42.02 7.12 18.84
CA GLN A 245 -41.21 8.34 18.89
C GLN A 245 -39.84 8.35 18.20
N ALA A 246 -39.51 7.35 17.36
CA ALA A 246 -38.30 7.40 16.53
C ALA A 246 -38.19 8.72 15.71
N SER A 247 -39.31 9.22 15.18
CA SER A 247 -39.38 10.51 14.47
C SER A 247 -39.14 11.73 15.36
N GLY A 248 -39.43 11.65 16.66
CA GLY A 248 -39.20 12.73 17.62
C GLY A 248 -37.71 12.98 17.90
N TYR A 249 -36.85 12.02 17.56
CA TYR A 249 -35.39 12.12 17.69
C TYR A 249 -34.68 12.34 16.35
N TYR A 250 -35.41 12.32 15.23
CA TYR A 250 -34.83 12.41 13.90
C TYR A 250 -34.42 13.86 13.59
N PRO A 251 -33.14 14.14 13.31
CA PRO A 251 -32.66 15.51 13.08
C PRO A 251 -33.04 16.07 11.70
N GLY A 252 -33.53 15.23 10.79
CA GLY A 252 -34.00 15.61 9.45
C GLY A 252 -33.13 15.05 8.32
N ASP A 253 -33.72 14.99 7.12
CA ASP A 253 -33.10 14.38 5.93
C ASP A 253 -31.76 15.01 5.51
N SER A 254 -31.55 16.29 5.83
CA SER A 254 -30.31 17.03 5.50
C SER A 254 -29.15 16.73 6.44
N TYR A 255 -29.42 16.08 7.58
CA TYR A 255 -28.43 15.85 8.64
C TYR A 255 -27.97 14.38 8.73
N VAL A 256 -28.69 13.46 8.09
CA VAL A 256 -28.47 12.02 8.24
C VAL A 256 -28.17 11.40 6.89
N ASP A 257 -27.11 10.60 6.79
CA ASP A 257 -26.80 9.81 5.60
C ASP A 257 -27.25 8.34 5.77
N VAL A 258 -27.09 7.77 6.97
CA VAL A 258 -27.46 6.38 7.30
C VAL A 258 -28.35 6.33 8.55
N VAL A 259 -29.40 5.52 8.51
CA VAL A 259 -30.32 5.29 9.63
C VAL A 259 -29.93 4.02 10.38
N GLY A 260 -29.42 4.14 11.60
CA GLY A 260 -28.90 3.03 12.41
C GLY A 260 -29.84 2.58 13.53
N LEU A 261 -29.77 1.30 13.91
CA LEU A 261 -30.42 0.76 15.10
C LEU A 261 -29.43 -0.10 15.90
N ASP A 262 -29.32 0.18 17.19
CA ASP A 262 -28.58 -0.58 18.18
C ASP A 262 -29.55 -1.58 18.83
N VAL A 263 -29.20 -2.87 18.81
CA VAL A 263 -30.12 -3.97 19.08
C VAL A 263 -29.67 -4.78 20.29
N TRP A 264 -30.42 -4.63 21.38
CA TRP A 264 -30.12 -5.23 22.67
C TRP A 264 -31.28 -6.06 23.24
N TRP A 265 -32.54 -5.71 22.96
CA TRP A 265 -33.70 -6.35 23.58
C TRP A 265 -33.93 -7.79 23.13
N GLN A 266 -34.11 -8.01 21.82
CA GLN A 266 -34.42 -9.33 21.24
C GLN A 266 -33.25 -9.97 20.48
N LYS A 267 -32.04 -9.42 20.61
CA LYS A 267 -30.83 -9.83 19.88
C LYS A 267 -30.93 -9.71 18.34
N PHE A 268 -32.11 -9.40 17.82
CA PHE A 268 -32.40 -8.99 16.44
C PHE A 268 -33.66 -8.11 16.45
N PRO A 269 -33.82 -7.13 15.55
CA PRO A 269 -34.95 -6.20 15.61
C PRO A 269 -36.30 -6.90 15.49
N ALA A 270 -37.26 -6.49 16.31
CA ALA A 270 -38.66 -6.85 16.10
C ALA A 270 -39.21 -6.20 14.83
N THR A 271 -40.28 -6.78 14.26
CA THR A 271 -40.91 -6.29 13.02
C THR A 271 -41.30 -4.80 13.08
N ASP A 272 -41.81 -4.33 14.22
CA ASP A 272 -42.19 -2.93 14.38
C ASP A 272 -40.99 -1.98 14.32
N TRP A 273 -39.84 -2.38 14.88
CA TRP A 273 -38.59 -1.63 14.77
C TRP A 273 -38.06 -1.61 13.35
N TYR A 274 -38.04 -2.77 12.67
CA TYR A 274 -37.67 -2.84 11.26
C TYR A 274 -38.54 -1.93 10.39
N ASN A 275 -39.86 -1.94 10.61
CA ASN A 275 -40.80 -1.08 9.90
C ASN A 275 -40.60 0.40 10.20
N ALA A 276 -40.38 0.77 11.46
CA ALA A 276 -40.13 2.16 11.86
C ALA A 276 -38.85 2.71 11.23
N MET A 277 -37.75 1.94 11.30
CA MET A 277 -36.47 2.34 10.70
C MET A 277 -36.54 2.38 9.17
N SER A 278 -37.24 1.41 8.55
CA SER A 278 -37.50 1.46 7.10
C SER A 278 -38.38 2.64 6.70
N ALA A 279 -39.31 3.09 7.54
CA ALA A 279 -40.16 4.23 7.23
C ALA A 279 -39.38 5.55 7.28
N ILE A 280 -38.45 5.70 8.24
CA ILE A 280 -37.57 6.87 8.34
C ILE A 280 -36.55 6.89 7.20
N ALA A 281 -35.91 5.75 6.90
CA ALA A 281 -34.95 5.65 5.80
C ALA A 281 -35.62 5.85 4.41
N GLY A 282 -36.85 5.35 4.27
CA GLY A 282 -37.60 5.37 3.02
C GLY A 282 -36.83 4.70 1.88
N SER A 283 -36.98 5.21 0.66
CA SER A 283 -36.13 4.86 -0.50
C SER A 283 -34.88 5.76 -0.60
N LYS A 284 -34.71 6.68 0.34
CA LYS A 284 -33.71 7.76 0.25
C LYS A 284 -32.37 7.31 0.83
N LYS A 285 -32.39 6.64 1.98
CA LYS A 285 -31.20 6.38 2.80
C LYS A 285 -31.02 4.89 3.06
N PRO A 286 -29.77 4.38 3.16
CA PRO A 286 -29.51 3.07 3.72
C PRO A 286 -29.90 2.99 5.21
N MET A 287 -30.26 1.79 5.67
CA MET A 287 -30.50 1.51 7.08
C MET A 287 -29.59 0.38 7.57
N ALA A 288 -29.09 0.47 8.80
CA ALA A 288 -28.08 -0.42 9.33
C ALA A 288 -28.36 -0.87 10.77
N LEU A 289 -27.81 -2.03 11.12
CA LEU A 289 -27.72 -2.50 12.51
C LEU A 289 -26.45 -1.90 13.11
N ALA A 290 -26.57 -0.70 13.67
CA ALA A 290 -25.43 0.12 14.06
C ALA A 290 -24.63 -0.49 15.23
N GLU A 291 -25.30 -1.25 16.10
CA GLU A 291 -24.70 -2.16 17.07
C GLU A 291 -25.59 -3.39 17.28
N VAL A 292 -24.97 -4.57 17.43
CA VAL A 292 -25.67 -5.80 17.79
C VAL A 292 -24.86 -6.60 18.80
N GLY A 293 -25.56 -7.28 19.71
CA GLY A 293 -24.93 -8.32 20.52
C GLY A 293 -24.69 -9.62 19.75
N SER A 294 -25.63 -10.04 18.89
CA SER A 294 -25.57 -11.30 18.14
C SER A 294 -25.30 -11.07 16.66
N VAL A 295 -24.45 -11.92 16.05
CA VAL A 295 -24.28 -11.94 14.59
C VAL A 295 -25.63 -12.33 13.96
N PRO A 296 -26.17 -11.53 13.02
CA PRO A 296 -27.41 -11.86 12.32
C PRO A 296 -27.32 -13.21 11.61
N GLN A 297 -28.35 -14.03 11.78
CA GLN A 297 -28.42 -15.37 11.19
C GLN A 297 -29.10 -15.34 9.81
N PRO A 298 -28.82 -16.31 8.92
CA PRO A 298 -29.39 -16.39 7.57
C PRO A 298 -30.90 -16.14 7.46
N ALA A 299 -31.69 -16.74 8.36
CA ALA A 299 -33.15 -16.58 8.38
C ALA A 299 -33.57 -15.15 8.77
N GLN A 300 -32.83 -14.50 9.67
CA GLN A 300 -33.08 -13.13 10.10
C GLN A 300 -32.76 -12.13 8.98
N LEU A 301 -31.61 -12.30 8.32
CA LEU A 301 -31.22 -11.49 7.16
C LEU A 301 -32.24 -11.65 6.01
N SER A 302 -32.73 -12.86 5.78
CA SER A 302 -33.79 -13.15 4.80
C SER A 302 -35.12 -12.47 5.14
N ALA A 303 -35.51 -12.47 6.42
CA ALA A 303 -36.75 -11.85 6.88
C ALA A 303 -36.69 -10.31 6.88
N GLN A 304 -35.52 -9.73 7.10
CA GLN A 304 -35.29 -8.27 7.16
C GLN A 304 -34.18 -7.84 6.21
N PRO A 305 -34.43 -7.86 4.88
CA PRO A 305 -33.36 -7.78 3.89
C PRO A 305 -32.77 -6.37 3.66
N LYS A 306 -33.32 -5.32 4.29
CA LYS A 306 -32.90 -3.92 4.05
C LYS A 306 -31.71 -3.45 4.88
N TRP A 307 -31.25 -4.25 5.85
CA TRP A 307 -30.06 -3.91 6.64
C TRP A 307 -28.81 -3.99 5.76
N VAL A 308 -28.08 -2.88 5.64
CA VAL A 308 -26.91 -2.79 4.74
C VAL A 308 -25.60 -3.14 5.43
N TYR A 309 -25.56 -3.10 6.76
CA TYR A 309 -24.48 -3.65 7.58
C TYR A 309 -24.95 -3.99 8.99
N TRP A 310 -24.14 -4.77 9.71
CA TRP A 310 -24.20 -4.86 11.18
C TRP A 310 -22.85 -4.55 11.83
N ASN A 311 -22.84 -4.30 13.13
CA ASN A 311 -21.61 -4.15 13.91
C ASN A 311 -21.71 -4.88 15.26
N VAL A 312 -20.96 -5.96 15.44
CA VAL A 312 -20.97 -6.70 16.72
C VAL A 312 -20.20 -5.91 17.79
N TRP A 313 -20.77 -5.79 18.99
CA TRP A 313 -20.14 -5.06 20.10
C TRP A 313 -19.03 -5.87 20.78
N LEU A 314 -17.77 -5.40 20.66
CA LEU A 314 -16.59 -5.87 21.39
C LEU A 314 -16.55 -7.41 21.60
N ASP A 315 -16.55 -7.82 22.87
CA ASP A 315 -16.43 -9.18 23.36
C ASP A 315 -17.71 -10.01 23.20
N TYR A 316 -18.83 -9.39 22.83
CA TYR A 316 -20.09 -10.11 22.56
C TYR A 316 -19.93 -11.09 21.41
N LEU A 317 -18.94 -10.91 20.54
CA LEU A 317 -18.52 -11.89 19.54
C LEU A 317 -18.28 -13.28 20.13
N THR A 318 -17.75 -13.36 21.36
CA THR A 318 -17.41 -14.61 22.06
C THR A 318 -18.24 -14.87 23.31
N ASN A 319 -19.19 -13.98 23.63
CA ASN A 319 -20.10 -14.16 24.75
C ASN A 319 -21.10 -15.27 24.42
N SER A 320 -21.06 -16.38 25.16
CA SER A 320 -21.91 -17.56 24.91
C SER A 320 -23.41 -17.29 25.07
N GLY A 321 -23.80 -16.20 25.73
CA GLY A 321 -25.18 -15.73 25.78
C GLY A 321 -25.67 -15.14 24.45
N TYR A 322 -24.78 -14.74 23.54
CA TYR A 322 -25.11 -14.09 22.28
C TYR A 322 -24.61 -14.86 21.06
N ASN A 323 -23.37 -15.35 21.08
CA ASN A 323 -22.72 -15.99 19.95
C ASN A 323 -21.97 -17.26 20.36
N THR A 324 -21.94 -18.23 19.45
CA THR A 324 -20.98 -19.34 19.44
C THR A 324 -20.10 -19.20 18.19
N ASN A 325 -18.93 -19.85 18.15
CA ASN A 325 -18.10 -19.83 16.94
C ASN A 325 -18.88 -20.31 15.70
N ASP A 326 -19.79 -21.27 15.87
CA ASP A 326 -20.63 -21.78 14.79
C ASP A 326 -21.69 -20.76 14.35
N SER A 327 -22.31 -20.01 15.27
CA SER A 327 -23.27 -18.96 14.91
C SER A 327 -22.60 -17.77 14.22
N VAL A 328 -21.36 -17.44 14.61
CA VAL A 328 -20.54 -16.41 13.95
C VAL A 328 -20.19 -16.87 12.54
N LYS A 329 -19.71 -18.10 12.36
CA LYS A 329 -19.45 -18.67 11.03
C LYS A 329 -20.71 -18.69 10.18
N ALA A 330 -21.84 -19.14 10.73
CA ALA A 330 -23.11 -19.20 10.00
C ALA A 330 -23.54 -17.83 9.46
N GLY A 331 -23.36 -16.75 10.23
CA GLY A 331 -23.58 -15.40 9.74
C GLY A 331 -22.58 -14.99 8.66
N TYR A 332 -21.27 -15.15 8.91
CA TYR A 332 -20.22 -14.70 7.98
C TYR A 332 -20.17 -15.47 6.64
N TYR A 333 -20.67 -16.71 6.60
CA TYR A 333 -20.70 -17.54 5.39
C TYR A 333 -22.06 -17.52 4.67
N ASP A 334 -23.03 -16.76 5.15
CA ASP A 334 -24.27 -16.52 4.40
C ASP A 334 -23.96 -15.82 3.06
N ALA A 335 -24.61 -16.26 1.97
CA ALA A 335 -24.34 -15.76 0.62
C ALA A 335 -24.67 -14.27 0.43
N ARG A 336 -25.47 -13.67 1.32
CA ARG A 336 -25.81 -12.25 1.29
C ARG A 336 -24.77 -11.38 2.00
N VAL A 337 -23.86 -11.99 2.75
CA VAL A 337 -22.93 -11.30 3.61
C VAL A 337 -21.64 -11.01 2.86
N LEU A 338 -21.28 -9.73 2.84
CA LEU A 338 -20.04 -9.24 2.29
C LEU A 338 -19.06 -8.92 3.43
N SER A 339 -17.81 -9.33 3.24
CA SER A 339 -16.70 -9.09 4.16
C SER A 339 -15.64 -8.22 3.49
N ARG A 340 -14.54 -7.92 4.18
CA ARG A 340 -13.51 -6.96 3.73
C ARG A 340 -12.99 -7.16 2.29
N GLY A 341 -12.95 -8.41 1.82
CA GLY A 341 -12.50 -8.74 0.45
C GLY A 341 -13.59 -8.67 -0.63
N ASP A 342 -14.85 -8.46 -0.25
CA ASP A 342 -16.01 -8.50 -1.15
C ASP A 342 -16.53 -7.09 -1.51
N ILE A 343 -16.01 -6.05 -0.85
CA ILE A 343 -16.48 -4.68 -1.00
C ILE A 343 -15.96 -4.06 -2.31
N HIS A 344 -16.88 -3.53 -3.11
CA HIS A 344 -16.56 -2.81 -4.34
C HIS A 344 -17.45 -1.56 -4.49
N ILE A 345 -16.90 -0.38 -4.21
CA ILE A 345 -17.61 0.90 -4.32
C ILE A 345 -17.45 1.46 -5.76
N PRO A 346 -18.53 1.57 -6.55
CA PRO A 346 -18.46 2.18 -7.88
C PRO A 346 -18.19 3.68 -7.75
N GLY A 347 -17.17 4.19 -8.44
CA GLY A 347 -16.67 5.57 -8.28
C GLY A 347 -15.13 5.65 -8.29
N GLY A 348 -14.46 4.55 -7.94
CA GLY A 348 -13.10 4.26 -8.42
C GLY A 348 -13.18 3.49 -9.75
N GLY A 349 -12.58 3.99 -10.83
CA GLY A 349 -12.46 3.19 -12.08
C GLY A 349 -11.71 1.88 -11.82
N THR A 350 -12.05 0.71 -12.37
CA THR A 350 -12.45 0.43 -13.77
C THR A 350 -13.15 -0.96 -13.90
N PRO A 351 -14.10 -1.18 -14.86
CA PRO A 351 -14.57 -2.52 -15.31
C PRO A 351 -13.58 -3.24 -16.27
N PRO A 352 -13.77 -4.53 -16.63
CA PRO A 352 -12.73 -5.42 -17.19
C PRO A 352 -12.22 -5.04 -18.60
N GLY A 353 -10.92 -5.27 -18.84
CA GLY A 353 -10.11 -4.70 -19.92
C GLY A 353 -10.49 -5.06 -21.36
N GLY A 354 -10.38 -4.05 -22.24
CA GLY A 354 -10.46 -4.14 -23.71
C GLY A 354 -9.08 -4.16 -24.41
N PRO A 355 -9.06 -4.14 -25.77
CA PRO A 355 -8.06 -4.78 -26.63
C PRO A 355 -6.69 -4.10 -26.69
N GLY A 356 -5.61 -4.89 -26.62
CA GLY A 356 -4.23 -4.43 -26.78
C GLY A 356 -3.65 -4.70 -28.17
N THR A 357 -2.79 -3.80 -28.67
CA THR A 357 -2.09 -3.93 -29.97
C THR A 357 -0.58 -3.86 -29.78
N GLY A 358 0.18 -4.82 -30.31
CA GLY A 358 1.62 -4.92 -30.13
C GLY A 358 2.19 -6.33 -30.40
N PRO A 359 3.44 -6.62 -30.00
CA PRO A 359 4.03 -7.94 -30.20
C PRO A 359 3.38 -8.99 -29.31
N ILE A 360 3.15 -10.18 -29.86
CA ILE A 360 2.93 -11.40 -29.08
C ILE A 360 4.28 -12.11 -29.00
N THR A 361 4.83 -12.30 -27.80
CA THR A 361 6.15 -12.93 -27.61
C THR A 361 6.04 -14.29 -26.94
N GLY A 362 6.85 -15.27 -27.35
CA GLY A 362 6.89 -16.61 -26.80
C GLY A 362 8.33 -17.11 -26.58
N VAL A 363 8.50 -18.44 -26.63
CA VAL A 363 9.78 -19.13 -26.38
C VAL A 363 10.98 -18.49 -27.09
N GLY A 364 12.09 -18.36 -26.37
CA GLY A 364 13.32 -17.74 -26.87
C GLY A 364 13.24 -16.22 -27.05
N GLY A 365 12.23 -15.55 -26.48
CA GLY A 365 12.04 -14.11 -26.61
C GLY A 365 11.61 -13.68 -28.01
N LYS A 366 11.05 -14.60 -28.80
CA LYS A 366 10.70 -14.39 -30.20
C LYS A 366 9.24 -13.99 -30.36
N CYS A 367 8.93 -13.35 -31.47
CA CYS A 367 7.63 -12.79 -31.77
C CYS A 367 6.82 -13.70 -32.70
N VAL A 368 5.50 -13.71 -32.52
CA VAL A 368 4.55 -14.18 -33.53
C VAL A 368 4.61 -13.21 -34.72
N ASP A 369 4.87 -13.74 -35.90
CA ASP A 369 5.20 -12.99 -37.10
C ASP A 369 4.38 -13.47 -38.31
N VAL A 370 4.00 -12.55 -39.19
CA VAL A 370 3.44 -12.87 -40.50
C VAL A 370 4.56 -12.93 -41.53
N ALA A 371 4.81 -14.12 -42.09
CA ALA A 371 5.92 -14.36 -42.99
C ALA A 371 5.97 -13.36 -44.15
N GLY A 372 7.08 -12.64 -44.27
CA GLY A 372 7.33 -11.64 -45.31
C GLY A 372 6.43 -10.39 -45.21
N ALA A 373 5.78 -10.14 -44.07
CA ALA A 373 4.77 -9.09 -43.91
C ALA A 373 3.64 -9.14 -44.95
N SER A 374 3.39 -10.33 -45.51
CA SER A 374 2.41 -10.52 -46.59
C SER A 374 0.98 -10.48 -46.04
N SER A 375 0.17 -9.54 -46.50
CA SER A 375 -1.27 -9.47 -46.19
C SER A 375 -2.13 -10.34 -47.12
N ALA A 376 -1.55 -11.30 -47.86
CA ALA A 376 -2.34 -12.27 -48.63
C ALA A 376 -3.03 -13.30 -47.70
N ASN A 377 -4.21 -13.79 -48.09
CA ASN A 377 -4.82 -14.93 -47.40
C ASN A 377 -3.93 -16.17 -47.57
N GLY A 378 -3.69 -16.87 -46.47
CA GLY A 378 -2.81 -18.05 -46.44
C GLY A 378 -1.35 -17.74 -46.10
N SER A 379 -0.99 -16.47 -45.87
CA SER A 379 0.32 -16.10 -45.35
C SER A 379 0.62 -16.87 -44.06
N ALA A 380 1.80 -17.46 -43.96
CA ALA A 380 2.19 -18.26 -42.80
C ALA A 380 2.35 -17.38 -41.57
N VAL A 381 1.81 -17.83 -40.43
CA VAL A 381 2.13 -17.28 -39.12
C VAL A 381 3.27 -18.11 -38.53
N GLN A 382 4.34 -17.45 -38.15
CA GLN A 382 5.63 -18.07 -37.80
C GLN A 382 6.23 -17.45 -36.54
N LEU A 383 7.24 -18.10 -35.99
CA LEU A 383 8.11 -17.55 -34.96
C LEU A 383 9.31 -16.85 -35.62
N TYR A 384 9.62 -15.63 -35.20
CA TYR A 384 10.75 -14.85 -35.73
C TYR A 384 11.34 -13.94 -34.65
N ASP A 385 12.59 -13.52 -34.80
CA ASP A 385 13.18 -12.48 -33.94
C ASP A 385 12.31 -11.23 -33.94
N CYS A 386 12.09 -10.67 -32.75
CA CYS A 386 11.33 -9.44 -32.63
C CYS A 386 12.06 -8.30 -33.34
N ASN A 387 11.42 -7.75 -34.38
CA ASN A 387 12.01 -6.78 -35.32
C ASN A 387 11.18 -5.48 -35.42
N GLY A 388 10.08 -5.37 -34.68
CA GLY A 388 9.27 -4.16 -34.57
C GLY A 388 8.46 -3.81 -35.82
N THR A 389 8.41 -4.69 -36.83
CA THR A 389 7.62 -4.46 -38.04
C THR A 389 6.12 -4.70 -37.80
N THR A 390 5.28 -4.20 -38.71
CA THR A 390 3.81 -4.43 -38.65
C THR A 390 3.43 -5.90 -38.80
N ALA A 391 4.32 -6.76 -39.31
CA ALA A 391 4.14 -8.20 -39.36
C ALA A 391 4.07 -8.86 -37.97
N GLN A 392 4.58 -8.17 -36.95
CA GLN A 392 4.59 -8.61 -35.54
C GLN A 392 3.66 -7.75 -34.67
N SER A 393 2.89 -6.84 -35.26
CA SER A 393 1.94 -6.00 -34.52
C SER A 393 0.56 -6.65 -34.57
N TRP A 394 0.18 -7.28 -33.46
CA TRP A 394 -1.07 -8.01 -33.30
C TRP A 394 -2.03 -7.27 -32.39
N THR A 395 -3.29 -7.15 -32.78
CA THR A 395 -4.39 -6.66 -31.95
C THR A 395 -5.17 -7.84 -31.39
N VAL A 396 -5.23 -7.96 -30.06
CA VAL A 396 -6.09 -8.93 -29.38
C VAL A 396 -7.45 -8.27 -29.16
N GLY A 397 -8.41 -8.58 -30.02
CA GLY A 397 -9.76 -8.00 -30.01
C GLY A 397 -10.60 -8.48 -28.81
N SER A 398 -11.42 -7.60 -28.27
CA SER A 398 -12.45 -7.95 -27.27
C SER A 398 -13.54 -8.88 -27.82
N ASP A 399 -13.54 -9.12 -29.13
CA ASP A 399 -14.43 -10.03 -29.86
C ASP A 399 -13.85 -11.43 -30.06
N GLY A 400 -12.75 -11.76 -29.37
CA GLY A 400 -12.11 -13.07 -29.42
C GLY A 400 -11.21 -13.27 -30.63
N THR A 401 -11.01 -12.28 -31.50
CA THR A 401 -10.08 -12.40 -32.63
C THR A 401 -8.69 -11.87 -32.29
N VAL A 402 -7.65 -12.43 -32.92
CA VAL A 402 -6.27 -11.92 -32.86
C VAL A 402 -5.89 -11.47 -34.27
N ARG A 403 -5.51 -10.20 -34.46
CA ARG A 403 -5.45 -9.58 -35.79
C ARG A 403 -4.10 -8.97 -36.11
N ALA A 404 -3.58 -9.18 -37.30
CA ALA A 404 -2.42 -8.45 -37.83
C ALA A 404 -2.67 -8.10 -39.29
N LEU A 405 -2.11 -6.98 -39.76
CA LEU A 405 -2.21 -6.52 -41.15
C LEU A 405 -3.67 -6.48 -41.69
N GLY A 406 -4.63 -6.16 -40.81
CA GLY A 406 -6.06 -6.08 -41.15
C GLY A 406 -6.78 -7.42 -41.31
N LYS A 407 -6.16 -8.53 -40.90
CA LYS A 407 -6.68 -9.90 -41.02
C LYS A 407 -6.57 -10.67 -39.70
N CYS A 408 -7.19 -11.84 -39.62
CA CYS A 408 -7.31 -12.64 -38.41
C CYS A 408 -6.30 -13.81 -38.40
N LEU A 409 -5.80 -14.14 -37.21
CA LEU A 409 -5.07 -15.38 -36.90
C LEU A 409 -6.03 -16.56 -37.06
N ASP A 410 -5.71 -17.47 -37.96
CA ASP A 410 -6.64 -18.49 -38.46
C ASP A 410 -6.02 -19.89 -38.39
N ALA A 411 -6.75 -20.84 -37.81
CA ALA A 411 -6.44 -22.26 -37.90
C ALA A 411 -6.82 -22.81 -39.28
N THR A 412 -5.81 -23.18 -40.08
CA THR A 412 -5.95 -23.45 -41.51
C THR A 412 -7.07 -24.45 -41.80
N GLY A 413 -8.03 -24.06 -42.65
CA GLY A 413 -9.11 -24.93 -43.10
C GLY A 413 -10.12 -25.31 -42.00
N GLN A 414 -10.19 -24.54 -40.90
CA GLN A 414 -10.92 -24.90 -39.69
C GLN A 414 -10.48 -26.22 -39.06
N GLY A 415 -9.21 -26.59 -39.26
CA GLY A 415 -8.64 -27.82 -38.72
C GLY A 415 -8.65 -27.80 -37.18
N THR A 416 -8.99 -28.93 -36.58
CA THR A 416 -9.11 -29.07 -35.12
C THR A 416 -8.11 -30.04 -34.52
N VAL A 417 -7.24 -30.66 -35.33
CA VAL A 417 -6.28 -31.69 -34.86
C VAL A 417 -4.92 -31.08 -34.51
N ASN A 418 -4.16 -31.77 -33.64
CA ASN A 418 -2.77 -31.43 -33.32
C ASN A 418 -1.94 -31.29 -34.61
N GLY A 419 -1.19 -30.20 -34.71
CA GLY A 419 -0.35 -29.91 -35.87
C GLY A 419 -1.07 -29.16 -37.00
N THR A 420 -2.34 -28.77 -36.82
CA THR A 420 -2.98 -27.82 -37.75
C THR A 420 -2.21 -26.50 -37.71
N VAL A 421 -1.65 -26.10 -38.85
CA VAL A 421 -0.82 -24.89 -38.95
C VAL A 421 -1.65 -23.61 -38.96
N LEU A 422 -1.02 -22.52 -38.53
CA LEU A 422 -1.64 -21.20 -38.50
C LEU A 422 -1.31 -20.38 -39.75
N GLN A 423 -2.27 -19.54 -40.10
CA GLN A 423 -2.20 -18.63 -41.23
C GLN A 423 -2.88 -17.30 -40.90
N LEU A 424 -2.63 -16.31 -41.75
CA LEU A 424 -3.40 -15.07 -41.77
C LEU A 424 -4.52 -15.20 -42.81
N TRP A 425 -5.76 -14.87 -42.43
CA TRP A 425 -6.92 -14.95 -43.31
C TRP A 425 -7.91 -13.81 -43.06
N ASP A 426 -8.70 -13.46 -44.07
CA ASP A 426 -9.81 -12.51 -43.91
C ASP A 426 -10.68 -12.88 -42.72
N CYS A 427 -11.00 -11.90 -41.87
CA CYS A 427 -11.88 -12.13 -40.74
C CYS A 427 -13.27 -12.52 -41.24
N ASN A 428 -13.65 -13.78 -41.04
CA ASN A 428 -14.86 -14.41 -41.60
C ASN A 428 -15.83 -14.91 -40.52
N GLY A 429 -15.50 -14.70 -39.23
CA GLY A 429 -16.34 -15.07 -38.10
C GLY A 429 -16.38 -16.56 -37.77
N SER A 430 -15.58 -17.39 -38.44
CA SER A 430 -15.47 -18.82 -38.12
C SER A 430 -14.79 -19.05 -36.76
N GLY A 431 -15.05 -20.21 -36.17
CA GLY A 431 -14.41 -20.63 -34.92
C GLY A 431 -12.88 -20.77 -35.03
N ALA A 432 -12.34 -20.88 -36.24
CA ALA A 432 -10.91 -21.02 -36.51
C ALA A 432 -10.15 -19.73 -36.23
N GLN A 433 -10.88 -18.61 -36.12
CA GLN A 433 -10.35 -17.27 -35.88
C GLN A 433 -10.62 -16.76 -34.47
N GLN A 434 -11.19 -17.61 -33.61
CA GLN A 434 -11.53 -17.31 -32.23
C GLN A 434 -10.44 -17.82 -31.30
N TRP A 435 -10.04 -16.99 -30.35
CA TRP A 435 -8.93 -17.22 -29.44
C TRP A 435 -9.27 -16.66 -28.05
N VAL A 436 -8.93 -17.42 -27.01
CA VAL A 436 -9.13 -17.07 -25.61
C VAL A 436 -7.78 -17.07 -24.93
N ALA A 437 -7.37 -15.91 -24.42
CA ALA A 437 -6.18 -15.78 -23.59
C ALA A 437 -6.47 -16.32 -22.18
N GLU A 438 -5.63 -17.22 -21.69
CA GLU A 438 -5.69 -17.73 -20.33
C GLU A 438 -4.67 -16.99 -19.44
N SER A 439 -4.96 -16.91 -18.13
CA SER A 439 -4.16 -16.13 -17.18
C SER A 439 -2.74 -16.67 -16.96
N ASP A 440 -2.46 -17.89 -17.41
CA ASP A 440 -1.16 -18.55 -17.35
C ASP A 440 -0.32 -18.40 -18.63
N GLY A 441 -0.80 -17.60 -19.61
CA GLY A 441 -0.10 -17.31 -20.85
C GLY A 441 -0.47 -18.20 -22.03
N HIS A 442 -1.39 -19.15 -21.87
CA HIS A 442 -1.87 -19.94 -23.00
C HIS A 442 -2.85 -19.15 -23.88
N LEU A 443 -2.84 -19.40 -25.19
CA LEU A 443 -3.81 -18.86 -26.13
C LEU A 443 -4.61 -19.99 -26.78
N ARG A 444 -5.84 -20.20 -26.30
CA ARG A 444 -6.71 -21.32 -26.68
C ARG A 444 -7.60 -20.98 -27.86
N ASN A 445 -7.69 -21.85 -28.86
CA ASN A 445 -8.75 -21.79 -29.88
C ASN A 445 -9.97 -22.61 -29.39
N PRO A 446 -11.13 -21.99 -29.10
CA PRO A 446 -12.27 -22.70 -28.51
C PRO A 446 -12.90 -23.77 -29.40
N GLN A 447 -12.85 -23.61 -30.73
CA GLN A 447 -13.40 -24.59 -31.68
C GLN A 447 -12.62 -25.92 -31.65
N SER A 448 -11.29 -25.83 -31.64
CA SER A 448 -10.43 -27.02 -31.61
C SER A 448 -10.18 -27.54 -30.19
N GLY A 449 -10.34 -26.69 -29.18
CA GLY A 449 -9.94 -26.97 -27.80
C GLY A 449 -8.43 -26.96 -27.56
N ARG A 450 -7.64 -26.58 -28.58
CA ARG A 450 -6.17 -26.63 -28.60
C ARG A 450 -5.56 -25.23 -28.49
N TYR A 451 -4.26 -25.16 -28.35
CA TYR A 451 -3.51 -23.97 -27.97
C TYR A 451 -2.49 -23.58 -29.03
N LEU A 452 -2.22 -22.28 -29.17
CA LEU A 452 -1.13 -21.74 -29.98
C LEU A 452 0.19 -22.36 -29.52
N ASP A 453 0.93 -22.96 -30.46
CA ASP A 453 2.09 -23.81 -30.16
C ASP A 453 3.22 -23.61 -31.17
N VAL A 454 4.45 -23.70 -30.67
CA VAL A 454 5.65 -23.83 -31.51
C VAL A 454 6.01 -25.31 -31.67
N PRO A 455 6.00 -25.86 -32.91
CA PRO A 455 6.31 -27.26 -33.14
C PRO A 455 7.67 -27.68 -32.56
N GLY A 456 7.64 -28.62 -31.61
CA GLY A 456 8.84 -29.16 -30.97
C GLY A 456 9.68 -28.14 -30.19
N GLY A 457 9.13 -26.97 -29.86
CA GLY A 457 9.85 -25.91 -29.14
C GLY A 457 10.98 -25.24 -29.95
N SER A 458 10.98 -25.37 -31.28
CA SER A 458 12.01 -24.79 -32.15
C SER A 458 12.08 -23.27 -32.02
N THR A 459 13.28 -22.74 -31.74
CA THR A 459 13.56 -21.29 -31.72
C THR A 459 14.11 -20.77 -33.06
N ALA A 460 14.10 -21.58 -34.13
CA ALA A 460 14.55 -21.11 -35.44
C ALA A 460 13.58 -20.08 -36.04
N ASN A 461 14.12 -19.00 -36.61
CA ASN A 461 13.32 -18.03 -37.37
C ASN A 461 12.66 -18.71 -38.56
N GLY A 462 11.37 -18.43 -38.77
CA GLY A 462 10.56 -19.06 -39.81
C GLY A 462 9.87 -20.35 -39.38
N THR A 463 9.97 -20.74 -38.11
CA THR A 463 9.21 -21.89 -37.57
C THR A 463 7.71 -21.59 -37.66
N ARG A 464 6.97 -22.33 -38.51
CA ARG A 464 5.53 -22.14 -38.67
C ARG A 464 4.77 -22.56 -37.41
N LEU A 465 3.92 -21.70 -36.89
CA LEU A 465 3.13 -21.98 -35.68
C LEU A 465 1.96 -22.93 -35.99
N GLN A 466 1.54 -23.66 -34.97
CA GLN A 466 0.46 -24.65 -35.06
C GLN A 466 -0.48 -24.54 -33.86
N ILE A 467 -1.55 -25.34 -33.86
CA ILE A 467 -2.29 -25.67 -32.65
C ILE A 467 -1.92 -27.05 -32.12
N TRP A 468 -1.85 -27.18 -30.80
CA TRP A 468 -1.58 -28.45 -30.13
C TRP A 468 -2.31 -28.57 -28.79
N ASP A 469 -2.47 -29.79 -28.27
CA ASP A 469 -3.03 -30.04 -26.95
C ASP A 469 -2.22 -29.31 -25.86
N ARG A 470 -2.90 -28.96 -24.77
CA ARG A 470 -2.29 -28.22 -23.65
C ARG A 470 -1.10 -29.00 -23.09
N ASN A 471 0.01 -28.30 -22.90
CA ASN A 471 1.16 -28.78 -22.17
C ASN A 471 1.78 -27.63 -21.36
N THR A 472 2.64 -27.95 -20.40
CA THR A 472 3.24 -26.95 -19.51
C THR A 472 4.58 -26.41 -20.04
N ASN A 473 4.90 -26.64 -21.31
CA ASN A 473 6.19 -26.26 -21.86
C ASN A 473 6.18 -24.79 -22.27
N ALA A 474 7.34 -24.13 -22.16
CA ALA A 474 7.47 -22.71 -22.45
C ALA A 474 7.08 -22.30 -23.89
N TRP A 475 6.99 -23.24 -24.82
CA TRP A 475 6.63 -23.00 -26.22
C TRP A 475 5.12 -23.01 -26.51
N GLN A 476 4.28 -23.11 -25.49
CA GLN A 476 2.84 -22.78 -25.53
C GLN A 476 2.48 -21.54 -24.70
N LEU A 477 3.47 -20.91 -24.06
CA LEU A 477 3.27 -19.73 -23.24
C LEU A 477 3.58 -18.47 -24.06
N TRP A 478 2.63 -17.54 -24.09
CA TRP A 478 2.65 -16.34 -24.89
C TRP A 478 2.35 -15.12 -24.03
N HIS A 479 3.11 -14.06 -24.26
CA HIS A 479 2.84 -12.73 -23.72
C HIS A 479 2.12 -11.92 -24.79
N LEU A 480 0.86 -11.56 -24.54
CA LEU A 480 0.03 -10.79 -25.45
C LEU A 480 0.24 -9.29 -25.26
N PRO A 481 0.05 -8.48 -26.33
CA PRO A 481 0.16 -7.04 -26.23
C PRO A 481 -0.97 -6.44 -25.42
N GLN A 482 -0.63 -5.48 -24.56
CA GLN A 482 -1.60 -4.69 -23.80
C GLN A 482 -1.76 -3.29 -24.43
N GLY A 483 -2.97 -2.74 -24.39
CA GLY A 483 -3.33 -1.47 -25.04
C GLY A 483 -2.43 -0.32 -24.57
N GLY A 484 -1.67 0.24 -25.52
CA GLY A 484 -0.58 1.16 -25.22
C GLY A 484 -1.03 2.50 -24.64
N GLY A 485 -0.56 2.76 -23.43
CA GLY A 485 -0.29 4.07 -22.86
C GLY A 485 0.90 3.89 -21.92
N GLY A 486 2.11 4.17 -22.42
CA GLY A 486 3.33 4.04 -21.64
C GLY A 486 3.42 5.09 -20.55
N THR A 487 3.15 4.68 -19.32
CA THR A 487 3.85 5.03 -18.07
C THR A 487 3.41 3.98 -17.06
N THR A 488 4.37 3.23 -16.52
CA THR A 488 4.16 2.18 -15.53
C THR A 488 3.47 2.71 -14.28
N SER A 489 2.22 2.31 -14.05
CA SER A 489 1.64 2.26 -12.69
C SER A 489 1.16 0.83 -12.43
N PRO A 490 1.59 0.18 -11.33
CA PRO A 490 1.45 -1.26 -11.15
C PRO A 490 0.09 -1.62 -10.52
N GLY A 491 -0.89 -1.98 -11.34
CA GLY A 491 -2.23 -2.40 -10.91
C GLY A 491 -2.32 -3.88 -10.51
N SER A 492 -2.70 -4.10 -9.24
CA SER A 492 -3.05 -5.35 -8.53
C SER A 492 -2.12 -6.56 -8.69
N CYS A 493 -1.36 -6.83 -7.63
CA CYS A 493 -0.82 -8.15 -7.35
C CYS A 493 -1.67 -8.79 -6.23
N THR A 494 -2.08 -10.05 -6.38
CA THR A 494 -2.71 -10.80 -5.29
C THR A 494 -1.61 -11.57 -4.56
N PRO A 495 -1.23 -11.15 -3.33
CA PRO A 495 -0.10 -11.79 -2.66
C PRO A 495 -0.49 -13.20 -2.23
N SER A 496 0.31 -14.20 -2.60
CA SER A 496 0.18 -15.56 -2.08
C SER A 496 0.69 -15.69 -0.64
N LEU A 497 1.45 -14.69 -0.17
CA LEU A 497 2.01 -14.61 1.18
C LEU A 497 1.40 -13.43 1.97
N GLY A 498 0.82 -13.74 3.13
CA GLY A 498 0.28 -12.77 4.08
C GLY A 498 1.37 -12.02 4.87
N SER A 499 1.01 -11.35 5.95
CA SER A 499 1.98 -10.74 6.87
C SER A 499 2.64 -11.77 7.77
N GLY A 500 3.94 -11.63 8.00
CA GLY A 500 4.75 -12.53 8.83
C GLY A 500 6.08 -12.89 8.18
N GLN A 501 6.80 -13.82 8.79
CA GLN A 501 8.05 -14.35 8.26
C GLN A 501 7.83 -15.70 7.56
N TYR A 502 8.34 -15.82 6.35
CA TYR A 502 8.16 -16.98 5.49
C TYR A 502 9.50 -17.48 4.93
N SER A 503 9.64 -18.79 4.84
CA SER A 503 10.68 -19.44 4.03
C SER A 503 10.11 -19.64 2.63
N THR A 504 10.48 -18.77 1.69
CA THR A 504 9.92 -18.74 0.34
C THR A 504 10.84 -19.48 -0.64
N PRO A 505 10.35 -20.51 -1.37
CA PRO A 505 11.15 -21.20 -2.37
C PRO A 505 11.33 -20.33 -3.62
N VAL A 506 12.57 -20.21 -4.07
CA VAL A 506 12.96 -19.52 -5.31
C VAL A 506 13.69 -20.50 -6.21
N SER A 507 13.11 -20.78 -7.38
CA SER A 507 13.70 -21.67 -8.38
C SER A 507 14.75 -20.93 -9.20
N PHE A 508 15.99 -21.43 -9.21
CA PHE A 508 17.09 -20.87 -9.98
C PHE A 508 18.07 -21.96 -10.42
N GLY A 509 18.46 -21.98 -11.69
CA GLY A 509 19.45 -22.94 -12.21
C GLY A 509 19.06 -24.41 -12.03
N GLY A 510 17.77 -24.74 -12.08
CA GLY A 510 17.26 -26.11 -11.86
C GLY A 510 17.20 -26.56 -10.40
N SER A 511 17.55 -25.68 -9.45
CA SER A 511 17.46 -25.93 -8.00
C SER A 511 16.43 -25.00 -7.35
N SER A 512 15.93 -25.36 -6.16
CA SER A 512 15.06 -24.51 -5.34
C SER A 512 15.80 -24.04 -4.10
N TYR A 513 15.85 -22.73 -3.87
CA TYR A 513 16.53 -22.10 -2.74
C TYR A 513 15.51 -21.44 -1.80
N GLN A 514 15.66 -21.66 -0.51
CA GLN A 514 14.79 -21.04 0.49
C GLN A 514 15.29 -19.63 0.82
N VAL A 515 14.41 -18.64 0.71
CA VAL A 515 14.67 -17.24 1.03
C VAL A 515 13.80 -16.84 2.22
N LEU A 516 14.40 -16.32 3.28
CA LEU A 516 13.65 -15.78 4.39
C LEU A 516 13.05 -14.44 3.98
N VAL A 517 11.74 -14.27 4.14
CA VAL A 517 11.02 -13.06 3.74
C VAL A 517 10.18 -12.59 4.92
N HIS A 518 10.38 -11.35 5.35
CA HIS A 518 9.52 -10.66 6.31
C HIS A 518 8.57 -9.75 5.53
N ILE A 519 7.27 -9.96 5.73
CA ILE A 519 6.20 -9.20 5.08
C ILE A 519 5.43 -8.45 6.18
N PRO A 520 5.45 -7.12 6.19
CA PRO A 520 4.67 -6.35 7.15
C PRO A 520 3.18 -6.42 6.82
N ALA A 521 2.33 -6.02 7.76
CA ALA A 521 0.90 -5.91 7.54
C ALA A 521 0.59 -4.98 6.36
N ARG A 522 -0.25 -5.42 5.44
CA ARG A 522 -0.67 -4.66 4.24
C ARG A 522 -2.05 -5.07 3.78
N ALA A 523 -2.68 -4.15 3.08
CA ALA A 523 -3.88 -4.41 2.33
C ALA A 523 -3.67 -5.38 1.16
N ALA A 524 -4.68 -6.19 0.86
CA ALA A 524 -4.68 -7.04 -0.33
C ALA A 524 -4.60 -6.18 -1.60
N GLY A 525 -3.76 -6.56 -2.57
CA GLY A 525 -3.54 -5.75 -3.76
C GLY A 525 -2.44 -4.70 -3.62
N THR A 526 -2.06 -4.31 -2.40
CA THR A 526 -1.04 -3.28 -2.17
C THR A 526 0.35 -3.83 -2.44
N ARG A 527 1.02 -3.22 -3.42
CA ARG A 527 2.44 -3.47 -3.63
C ARG A 527 3.26 -2.72 -2.59
N LEU A 528 4.16 -3.45 -1.94
CA LEU A 528 5.09 -2.87 -0.98
C LEU A 528 6.47 -2.72 -1.60
N PRO A 529 7.23 -1.69 -1.22
CA PRO A 529 8.66 -1.67 -1.45
C PRO A 529 9.31 -2.98 -1.00
N LEU A 530 10.37 -3.40 -1.68
CA LEU A 530 11.17 -4.57 -1.33
C LEU A 530 12.58 -4.13 -0.99
N VAL A 531 13.10 -4.57 0.14
CA VAL A 531 14.51 -4.41 0.53
C VAL A 531 15.14 -5.79 0.58
N LEU A 532 16.17 -6.02 -0.24
CA LEU A 532 17.04 -7.18 -0.09
C LEU A 532 18.03 -6.90 1.05
N ASP A 533 18.07 -7.74 2.08
CA ASP A 533 18.99 -7.63 3.23
C ASP A 533 20.03 -8.76 3.17
N LEU A 534 21.22 -8.42 2.64
CA LEU A 534 22.24 -9.41 2.26
C LEU A 534 23.28 -9.63 3.38
N HIS A 535 23.46 -10.90 3.74
CA HIS A 535 24.30 -11.28 4.87
C HIS A 535 25.81 -11.05 4.66
N GLY A 536 26.52 -10.76 5.76
CA GLY A 536 27.98 -10.77 5.82
C GLY A 536 28.59 -12.14 5.54
N SER A 537 29.92 -12.18 5.35
CA SER A 537 30.61 -13.45 5.10
C SER A 537 30.48 -14.40 6.30
N GLN A 538 30.39 -15.71 6.03
CA GLN A 538 30.23 -16.76 7.05
C GLN A 538 28.88 -16.73 7.80
N SER A 539 27.88 -16.06 7.23
CA SER A 539 26.53 -15.93 7.79
C SER A 539 25.47 -16.56 6.87
N THR A 540 24.21 -16.39 7.24
CA THR A 540 23.02 -16.82 6.49
C THR A 540 22.02 -15.67 6.43
N GLY A 541 20.98 -15.79 5.59
CA GLY A 541 19.89 -14.80 5.55
C GLY A 541 19.22 -14.61 6.91
N ALA A 542 18.94 -15.69 7.65
CA ALA A 542 18.39 -15.60 9.01
C ALA A 542 19.33 -14.90 9.99
N GLY A 543 20.64 -15.18 9.89
CA GLY A 543 21.66 -14.51 10.69
C GLY A 543 21.71 -13.00 10.40
N GLN A 544 21.55 -12.61 9.13
CA GLN A 544 21.52 -11.20 8.75
C GLN A 544 20.29 -10.47 9.25
N LEU A 545 19.10 -11.02 9.04
CA LEU A 545 17.85 -10.36 9.49
C LEU A 545 17.84 -10.16 11.02
N SER A 546 18.47 -11.08 11.75
CA SER A 546 18.66 -10.95 13.20
C SER A 546 19.74 -9.92 13.56
N TYR A 547 20.81 -9.81 12.76
CA TYR A 547 21.92 -8.91 13.01
C TYR A 547 21.60 -7.44 12.66
N SER A 548 20.89 -7.20 11.55
CA SER A 548 20.42 -5.87 11.16
C SER A 548 19.28 -5.38 12.05
N ASP A 549 18.40 -6.29 12.50
CA ASP A 549 17.13 -5.98 13.16
C ASP A 549 16.18 -5.15 12.27
N MET A 550 16.17 -5.46 10.96
CA MET A 550 15.41 -4.71 9.95
C MET A 550 13.88 -4.93 10.02
N ALA A 551 13.41 -6.00 10.65
CA ALA A 551 11.99 -6.35 10.66
C ALA A 551 11.08 -5.29 11.35
N PRO A 552 11.42 -4.76 12.54
CA PRO A 552 10.71 -3.62 13.13
C PRO A 552 10.66 -2.37 12.23
N THR A 553 11.77 -2.04 11.56
CA THR A 553 11.82 -0.92 10.62
C THR A 553 10.93 -1.19 9.40
N ALA A 554 10.88 -2.43 8.94
CA ALA A 554 10.02 -2.90 7.85
C ALA A 554 8.53 -2.80 8.19
N ASP A 555 8.15 -3.15 9.42
CA ASP A 555 6.79 -3.02 9.92
C ASP A 555 6.35 -1.55 10.03
N ALA A 556 7.19 -0.70 10.63
CA ALA A 556 6.92 0.73 10.74
C ALA A 556 6.94 1.45 9.37
N GLY A 557 7.77 0.97 8.45
CA GLY A 557 8.00 1.54 7.13
C GLY A 557 7.10 1.00 6.02
N ALA A 558 6.38 -0.09 6.28
CA ALA A 558 5.60 -0.84 5.31
C ALA A 558 6.41 -1.25 4.07
N PHE A 559 7.50 -2.00 4.26
CA PHE A 559 8.26 -2.63 3.17
C PHE A 559 8.57 -4.10 3.45
N ILE A 560 8.67 -4.91 2.40
CA ILE A 560 9.08 -6.32 2.48
C ILE A 560 10.59 -6.39 2.68
N VAL A 561 11.06 -7.25 3.57
CA VAL A 561 12.49 -7.60 3.67
C VAL A 561 12.69 -9.01 3.14
N ALA A 562 13.61 -9.19 2.20
CA ALA A 562 14.06 -10.51 1.79
C ALA A 562 15.51 -10.70 2.21
N ALA A 563 15.76 -11.71 3.04
CA ALA A 563 17.08 -12.11 3.50
C ALA A 563 17.49 -13.46 2.85
N PRO A 564 17.96 -13.45 1.59
CA PRO A 564 18.45 -14.64 0.91
C PRO A 564 19.80 -15.11 1.47
N THR A 565 20.13 -16.38 1.24
CA THR A 565 21.42 -16.97 1.63
C THR A 565 22.29 -17.23 0.39
N GLY A 566 23.56 -16.83 0.46
CA GLY A 566 24.60 -17.17 -0.51
C GLY A 566 24.82 -18.68 -0.59
N VAL A 567 25.52 -19.16 -1.62
CA VAL A 567 25.64 -20.61 -1.86
C VAL A 567 27.03 -21.17 -1.55
N VAL A 568 28.05 -20.33 -1.42
CA VAL A 568 29.44 -20.77 -1.31
C VAL A 568 29.76 -21.00 0.16
N PRO A 569 30.00 -22.25 0.62
CA PRO A 569 30.23 -22.51 2.04
C PRO A 569 31.48 -21.82 2.57
N ALA A 570 31.38 -21.21 3.76
CA ALA A 570 32.49 -20.56 4.44
C ALA A 570 32.24 -20.50 5.96
N GLY A 571 33.15 -21.06 6.75
CA GLY A 571 33.01 -21.10 8.21
C GLY A 571 31.68 -21.76 8.63
N SER A 572 30.93 -21.08 9.49
CA SER A 572 29.60 -21.51 9.97
C SER A 572 28.44 -21.24 9.00
N GLY A 573 28.70 -20.59 7.86
CA GLY A 573 27.65 -20.15 6.93
C GLY A 573 28.15 -20.09 5.50
N TYR A 574 27.84 -18.99 4.81
CA TYR A 574 28.10 -18.84 3.38
C TYR A 574 28.73 -17.49 3.04
N ILE A 575 29.29 -17.40 1.85
CA ILE A 575 29.63 -16.15 1.16
C ILE A 575 28.84 -16.04 -0.15
N TRP A 576 28.72 -14.81 -0.60
CA TRP A 576 28.14 -14.47 -1.91
C TRP A 576 29.16 -14.69 -3.02
N ASN A 577 28.69 -15.16 -4.17
CA ASN A 577 29.45 -15.11 -5.40
C ASN A 577 29.45 -13.67 -5.97
N VAL A 578 30.22 -12.78 -5.34
CA VAL A 578 30.37 -11.40 -5.82
C VAL A 578 31.24 -11.41 -7.08
N PRO A 579 30.76 -10.91 -8.23
CA PRO A 579 31.52 -11.00 -9.46
C PRO A 579 32.91 -10.36 -9.33
N SER A 580 33.90 -11.06 -9.87
CA SER A 580 35.33 -10.72 -9.80
C SER A 580 35.98 -10.77 -8.41
N VAL A 581 35.28 -11.26 -7.38
CA VAL A 581 35.84 -11.48 -6.04
C VAL A 581 35.98 -12.97 -5.75
N THR A 582 34.92 -13.73 -6.02
CA THR A 582 34.85 -15.17 -5.80
C THR A 582 35.19 -15.98 -7.06
N PRO A 583 35.75 -17.19 -6.92
CA PRO A 583 36.08 -18.06 -8.06
C PRO A 583 34.86 -18.44 -8.92
N SER A 584 35.09 -18.58 -10.24
CA SER A 584 34.09 -19.02 -11.22
C SER A 584 33.61 -20.46 -10.97
N GLY A 585 32.37 -20.77 -11.35
CA GLY A 585 31.79 -22.13 -11.25
C GLY A 585 30.81 -22.33 -10.08
N THR A 586 30.49 -21.26 -9.36
CA THR A 586 29.45 -21.23 -8.31
C THR A 586 28.16 -20.60 -8.86
N ARG A 587 27.05 -20.65 -8.09
CA ARG A 587 25.76 -20.05 -8.50
C ARG A 587 25.97 -18.59 -8.89
N ASP A 588 25.38 -18.17 -10.00
CA ASP A 588 25.28 -16.75 -10.34
C ASP A 588 24.35 -16.07 -9.33
N ASP A 589 24.93 -15.45 -8.29
CA ASP A 589 24.17 -14.81 -7.23
C ASP A 589 23.51 -13.49 -7.71
N VAL A 590 24.01 -12.86 -8.78
CA VAL A 590 23.35 -11.68 -9.37
C VAL A 590 22.07 -12.11 -10.08
N GLY A 591 22.15 -13.15 -10.91
CA GLY A 591 21.00 -13.76 -11.55
C GLY A 591 20.00 -14.34 -10.54
N PHE A 592 20.49 -14.97 -9.47
CA PHE A 592 19.64 -15.48 -8.40
C PHE A 592 18.89 -14.35 -7.70
N LEU A 593 19.56 -13.26 -7.32
CA LEU A 593 18.90 -12.13 -6.64
C LEU A 593 17.92 -11.38 -7.56
N ARG A 594 18.17 -11.31 -8.88
CA ARG A 594 17.16 -10.88 -9.87
C ARG A 594 15.93 -11.79 -9.82
N GLN A 595 16.13 -13.11 -9.77
CA GLN A 595 15.03 -14.07 -9.66
C GLN A 595 14.29 -13.96 -8.33
N VAL A 596 14.97 -13.64 -7.21
CA VAL A 596 14.32 -13.34 -5.91
C VAL A 596 13.40 -12.12 -6.05
N ILE A 597 13.88 -11.02 -6.65
CA ILE A 597 13.07 -9.82 -6.90
C ILE A 597 11.84 -10.18 -7.73
N ASP A 598 12.01 -10.90 -8.84
CA ASP A 598 10.91 -11.27 -9.74
C ASP A 598 9.89 -12.17 -9.03
N THR A 599 10.39 -13.13 -8.24
CA THR A 599 9.55 -14.05 -7.46
C THR A 599 8.72 -13.27 -6.45
N LEU A 600 9.32 -12.36 -5.68
CA LEU A 600 8.61 -11.58 -4.67
C LEU A 600 7.74 -10.48 -5.27
N THR A 601 8.08 -9.98 -6.45
CA THR A 601 7.21 -9.08 -7.25
C THR A 601 5.92 -9.79 -7.65
N ALA A 602 6.00 -11.09 -7.93
CA ALA A 602 4.86 -11.92 -8.31
C ALA A 602 4.09 -12.49 -7.09
N SER A 603 4.80 -13.07 -6.12
CA SER A 603 4.21 -13.84 -5.01
C SER A 603 3.92 -12.99 -3.78
N ALA A 604 4.73 -11.97 -3.52
CA ALA A 604 4.66 -11.13 -2.34
C ALA A 604 4.29 -9.69 -2.68
N CYS A 605 3.87 -9.39 -3.91
CA CYS A 605 3.54 -8.03 -4.34
C CYS A 605 4.62 -7.01 -4.00
N ALA A 606 5.89 -7.36 -4.18
CA ALA A 606 6.93 -6.34 -4.20
C ALA A 606 6.64 -5.35 -5.34
N ASP A 607 6.81 -4.07 -5.07
CA ASP A 607 6.67 -3.01 -6.04
C ASP A 607 7.92 -2.97 -6.92
N PRO A 608 7.81 -3.27 -8.22
CA PRO A 608 8.97 -3.28 -9.11
C PRO A 608 9.63 -1.89 -9.26
N ALA A 609 8.91 -0.80 -8.94
CA ALA A 609 9.46 0.55 -8.94
C ALA A 609 10.17 0.92 -7.61
N ARG A 610 9.98 0.14 -6.54
CA ARG A 610 10.51 0.42 -5.20
C ARG A 610 11.26 -0.80 -4.64
N VAL A 611 12.19 -1.32 -5.42
CA VAL A 611 13.10 -2.39 -4.99
C VAL A 611 14.45 -1.80 -4.61
N TYR A 612 14.94 -2.13 -3.43
CA TYR A 612 16.19 -1.63 -2.87
C TYR A 612 17.06 -2.79 -2.40
N ALA A 613 18.35 -2.55 -2.25
CA ALA A 613 19.28 -3.54 -1.70
C ALA A 613 20.16 -2.93 -0.60
N THR A 614 20.32 -3.65 0.49
CA THR A 614 21.24 -3.37 1.59
C THR A 614 22.00 -4.64 1.95
N GLY A 615 23.10 -4.51 2.67
CA GLY A 615 23.82 -5.66 3.16
C GLY A 615 25.10 -5.31 3.88
N TYR A 616 25.56 -6.24 4.71
CA TYR A 616 26.71 -6.08 5.59
C TYR A 616 27.96 -6.74 5.00
N SER A 617 29.12 -6.06 5.02
CA SER A 617 30.43 -6.65 4.67
C SER A 617 30.43 -7.31 3.28
N GLY A 618 30.55 -8.64 3.19
CA GLY A 618 30.40 -9.41 1.96
C GLY A 618 29.05 -9.18 1.25
N GLY A 619 27.96 -9.04 2.00
CA GLY A 619 26.65 -8.65 1.51
C GLY A 619 26.63 -7.19 1.03
N GLY A 620 27.36 -6.29 1.69
CA GLY A 620 27.53 -4.89 1.23
C GLY A 620 28.27 -4.80 -0.11
N ARG A 621 29.27 -5.66 -0.32
CA ARG A 621 29.94 -5.81 -1.63
C ARG A 621 28.97 -6.35 -2.69
N MET A 622 28.13 -7.33 -2.32
CA MET A 622 27.11 -7.85 -3.23
C MET A 622 26.07 -6.76 -3.57
N THR A 623 25.60 -5.99 -2.60
CA THR A 623 24.72 -4.83 -2.78
C THR A 623 25.29 -3.81 -3.75
N SER A 624 26.59 -3.51 -3.63
CA SER A 624 27.30 -2.66 -4.58
C SER A 624 27.31 -3.25 -6.00
N ALA A 625 27.53 -4.56 -6.12
CA ALA A 625 27.49 -5.26 -7.40
C ALA A 625 26.08 -5.23 -8.02
N LEU A 626 25.02 -5.36 -7.21
CA LEU A 626 23.64 -5.22 -7.68
C LEU A 626 23.36 -3.82 -8.24
N GLY A 627 23.87 -2.75 -7.60
CA GLY A 627 23.76 -1.40 -8.14
C GLY A 627 24.38 -1.27 -9.54
N CYS A 628 25.52 -1.93 -9.77
CA CYS A 628 26.20 -1.91 -11.06
C CYS A 628 25.47 -2.69 -12.17
N MET A 629 24.87 -3.85 -11.84
CA MET A 629 24.38 -4.81 -12.84
C MET A 629 22.85 -4.91 -12.94
N LEU A 630 22.13 -4.48 -11.90
CA LEU A 630 20.67 -4.54 -11.81
C LEU A 630 20.06 -3.13 -11.69
N ALA A 631 20.67 -2.11 -12.28
CA ALA A 631 20.14 -0.74 -12.24
C ALA A 631 18.75 -0.62 -12.91
N ASP A 632 18.34 -1.61 -13.72
CA ASP A 632 17.01 -1.78 -14.28
C ASP A 632 15.97 -2.37 -13.30
N LYS A 633 16.42 -2.94 -12.18
CA LYS A 633 15.57 -3.61 -11.17
C LYS A 633 15.67 -2.98 -9.78
N VAL A 634 16.82 -2.43 -9.39
CA VAL A 634 17.09 -1.88 -8.05
C VAL A 634 17.10 -0.35 -8.13
N ALA A 635 16.14 0.28 -7.46
CA ALA A 635 15.89 1.72 -7.39
C ALA A 635 17.07 2.48 -6.74
N ALA A 636 17.54 2.02 -5.58
CA ALA A 636 18.67 2.57 -4.82
C ALA A 636 19.35 1.49 -3.96
N ILE A 637 20.59 1.73 -3.52
CA ILE A 637 21.38 0.78 -2.72
C ILE A 637 21.91 1.37 -1.41
N ALA A 638 22.09 0.53 -0.40
CA ALA A 638 22.62 0.92 0.89
C ALA A 638 23.67 -0.06 1.47
N PRO A 639 24.92 -0.04 0.99
CA PRO A 639 25.95 -0.95 1.52
C PRO A 639 26.45 -0.53 2.92
N VAL A 640 26.48 -1.47 3.86
CA VAL A 640 27.09 -1.31 5.20
C VAL A 640 28.43 -2.03 5.25
N ALA A 641 29.47 -1.31 5.65
CA ALA A 641 30.83 -1.82 5.73
C ALA A 641 31.28 -2.52 4.44
N GLY A 642 30.86 -2.04 3.26
CA GLY A 642 30.97 -2.81 2.02
C GLY A 642 30.78 -2.05 0.70
N ILE A 643 30.79 -0.70 0.71
CA ILE A 643 30.61 0.09 -0.51
C ILE A 643 31.72 -0.14 -1.54
N ARG A 644 31.33 -0.39 -2.79
CA ARG A 644 32.22 -0.51 -3.95
C ARG A 644 31.55 0.07 -5.19
N ALA A 645 32.33 0.54 -6.18
CA ALA A 645 31.83 0.96 -7.48
C ALA A 645 32.54 0.15 -8.59
N GLY A 646 32.40 -1.18 -8.52
CA GLY A 646 33.15 -2.12 -9.37
C GLY A 646 34.28 -2.86 -8.64
N ARG A 647 35.21 -3.44 -9.40
CA ARG A 647 36.43 -4.08 -8.87
C ARG A 647 37.63 -3.13 -8.85
N PRO A 648 38.61 -3.36 -7.96
CA PRO A 648 39.87 -2.63 -8.04
C PRO A 648 40.47 -2.76 -9.44
N ASP A 649 40.97 -1.65 -9.99
CA ASP A 649 41.61 -1.63 -11.30
C ASP A 649 42.88 -2.49 -11.26
N PRO A 650 43.01 -3.54 -12.09
CA PRO A 650 44.18 -4.43 -12.06
C PRO A 650 45.52 -3.74 -12.28
N ALA A 651 45.52 -2.56 -12.92
CA ALA A 651 46.73 -1.75 -13.13
C ALA A 651 46.97 -0.75 -11.97
N ASP A 652 45.95 -0.42 -11.19
CA ASP A 652 46.01 0.56 -10.10
C ASP A 652 44.90 0.31 -9.07
N HIS A 653 45.18 -0.56 -8.10
CA HIS A 653 44.19 -0.98 -7.10
C HIS A 653 43.64 0.16 -6.21
N SER A 654 44.23 1.37 -6.27
CA SER A 654 43.76 2.54 -5.52
C SER A 654 42.47 3.16 -6.08
N LYS A 655 42.01 2.70 -7.25
CA LYS A 655 40.78 3.15 -7.90
C LYS A 655 39.95 1.98 -8.44
N PRO A 656 38.66 2.18 -8.72
CA PRO A 656 37.84 1.17 -9.38
C PRO A 656 38.13 1.08 -10.90
N GLU A 657 38.01 -0.11 -11.45
CA GLU A 657 38.05 -0.37 -12.89
C GLU A 657 36.75 0.11 -13.55
N ALA A 658 36.83 1.12 -14.42
CA ALA A 658 35.65 1.75 -15.02
C ALA A 658 34.71 0.78 -15.76
N SER A 659 35.25 -0.24 -16.43
CA SER A 659 34.44 -1.23 -17.17
C SER A 659 33.72 -2.24 -16.28
N SER A 660 34.08 -2.34 -15.00
CA SER A 660 33.52 -3.34 -14.07
C SER A 660 32.21 -2.91 -13.42
N CYS A 661 31.82 -1.64 -13.58
CA CYS A 661 30.54 -1.11 -13.08
C CYS A 661 29.97 -0.13 -14.10
N THR A 662 28.92 -0.56 -14.81
CA THR A 662 28.29 0.22 -15.89
C THR A 662 26.76 0.18 -15.74
N PRO A 663 26.21 0.81 -14.69
CA PRO A 663 24.77 0.81 -14.46
C PRO A 663 24.03 1.49 -15.63
N SER A 664 22.87 0.96 -15.99
CA SER A 664 22.06 1.45 -17.11
C SER A 664 21.44 2.84 -16.85
N ARG A 665 21.42 3.30 -15.60
CA ARG A 665 20.97 4.63 -15.15
C ARG A 665 21.74 5.06 -13.89
N ALA A 666 21.54 6.29 -13.42
CA ALA A 666 22.03 6.71 -12.11
C ALA A 666 21.34 5.91 -10.98
N VAL A 667 22.09 5.50 -9.96
CA VAL A 667 21.61 4.67 -8.84
C VAL A 667 21.95 5.34 -7.51
N PRO A 668 20.97 5.95 -6.81
CA PRO A 668 21.19 6.60 -5.53
C PRO A 668 21.80 5.64 -4.49
N VAL A 669 22.77 6.14 -3.72
CA VAL A 669 23.54 5.35 -2.74
C VAL A 669 23.53 6.01 -1.36
N ILE A 670 23.26 5.23 -0.31
CA ILE A 670 23.52 5.62 1.08
C ILE A 670 24.40 4.57 1.78
N ALA A 671 25.63 4.91 2.14
CA ALA A 671 26.57 3.96 2.72
C ALA A 671 26.91 4.29 4.18
N PHE A 672 27.28 3.27 4.95
CA PHE A 672 27.68 3.38 6.35
C PHE A 672 28.99 2.64 6.57
N HIS A 673 29.99 3.29 7.17
CA HIS A 673 31.30 2.68 7.37
C HIS A 673 32.01 3.23 8.62
N GLY A 674 32.60 2.33 9.41
CA GLY A 674 33.43 2.69 10.56
C GLY A 674 34.88 3.01 10.16
N GLN A 675 35.48 4.06 10.72
CA GLN A 675 36.88 4.40 10.44
C GLN A 675 37.87 3.43 11.10
N GLN A 676 37.46 2.70 12.13
CA GLN A 676 38.26 1.68 12.80
C GLN A 676 37.95 0.25 12.30
N ASP A 677 37.29 0.13 11.15
CA ASP A 677 37.07 -1.15 10.50
C ASP A 677 38.40 -1.81 10.11
N ALA A 678 38.78 -2.88 10.81
CA ALA A 678 40.01 -3.63 10.52
C ALA A 678 39.82 -4.74 9.45
N THR A 679 38.57 -5.02 9.05
CA THR A 679 38.25 -6.08 8.09
C THR A 679 38.17 -5.53 6.68
N ASN A 680 37.42 -4.44 6.51
CA ASN A 680 37.32 -3.66 5.29
C ASN A 680 37.80 -2.23 5.59
N PRO A 681 39.12 -1.99 5.64
CA PRO A 681 39.68 -0.70 6.06
C PRO A 681 39.10 0.49 5.31
N TYR A 682 38.72 1.52 6.08
CA TYR A 682 38.12 2.75 5.55
C TYR A 682 39.02 3.42 4.51
N ASP A 683 40.33 3.45 4.78
CA ASP A 683 41.35 4.05 3.90
C ASP A 683 41.81 3.13 2.76
N GLY A 684 41.24 1.93 2.63
CA GLY A 684 41.65 0.93 1.65
C GLY A 684 42.86 0.11 2.10
N GLY A 685 43.46 -0.64 1.16
CA GLY A 685 44.60 -1.54 1.42
C GLY A 685 44.24 -2.85 2.14
N GLY A 686 42.98 -3.27 2.07
CA GLY A 686 42.49 -4.54 2.61
C GLY A 686 42.81 -5.73 1.70
N ASP A 687 41.92 -6.72 1.66
CA ASP A 687 42.09 -7.94 0.86
C ASP A 687 42.23 -7.66 -0.66
N GLY A 688 43.16 -8.36 -1.33
CA GLY A 688 43.66 -8.12 -2.69
C GLY A 688 42.59 -7.83 -3.74
N THR A 689 41.68 -8.77 -3.99
CA THR A 689 40.61 -8.62 -5.01
C THR A 689 39.28 -8.15 -4.41
N ALA A 690 39.13 -8.23 -3.09
CA ALA A 690 37.87 -7.93 -2.41
C ALA A 690 37.76 -6.48 -1.92
N TRP A 691 38.86 -5.83 -1.53
CA TRP A 691 38.84 -4.52 -0.87
C TRP A 691 40.21 -3.79 -0.94
N GLN A 692 40.38 -2.86 -1.90
CA GLN A 692 41.67 -2.15 -2.09
C GLN A 692 41.58 -0.63 -2.06
N TYR A 693 40.71 -0.02 -2.87
CA TYR A 693 40.51 1.43 -2.81
C TYR A 693 39.71 1.82 -1.56
N SER A 694 39.85 3.08 -1.14
CA SER A 694 39.22 3.59 0.07
C SER A 694 37.71 3.80 -0.07
N VAL A 695 37.01 3.86 1.06
CA VAL A 695 35.57 4.15 1.14
C VAL A 695 35.23 5.50 0.49
N PRO A 696 35.98 6.61 0.74
CA PRO A 696 35.75 7.87 0.03
C PRO A 696 35.95 7.77 -1.49
N VAL A 697 36.93 6.97 -1.96
CA VAL A 697 37.13 6.74 -3.40
C VAL A 697 35.94 5.99 -4.00
N ALA A 698 35.40 5.00 -3.27
CA ALA A 698 34.19 4.30 -3.69
C ALA A 698 32.99 5.26 -3.81
N GLN A 699 32.79 6.13 -2.82
CA GLN A 699 31.74 7.14 -2.82
C GLN A 699 31.89 8.10 -4.00
N GLN A 700 33.10 8.62 -4.23
CA GLN A 700 33.38 9.53 -5.34
C GLN A 700 33.15 8.86 -6.70
N ALA A 701 33.50 7.58 -6.83
CA ALA A 701 33.24 6.81 -8.05
C ALA A 701 31.74 6.66 -8.34
N TRP A 702 30.91 6.38 -7.32
CA TRP A 702 29.45 6.41 -7.47
C TRP A 702 28.93 7.80 -7.88
N ALA A 703 29.45 8.87 -7.28
CA ALA A 703 29.08 10.22 -7.68
C ALA A 703 29.44 10.52 -9.16
N GLY A 704 30.56 9.97 -9.64
CA GLY A 704 30.95 10.03 -11.05
C GLY A 704 30.02 9.23 -11.96
N LEU A 705 29.66 8.00 -11.57
CA LEU A 705 28.70 7.16 -12.30
C LEU A 705 27.33 7.82 -12.40
N ASP A 706 26.87 8.48 -11.34
CA ASP A 706 25.58 9.17 -11.31
C ASP A 706 25.64 10.57 -11.94
N GLY A 707 26.83 11.07 -12.28
CA GLY A 707 27.02 12.36 -12.93
C GLY A 707 26.75 13.56 -12.02
N CYS A 708 27.08 13.45 -10.74
CA CYS A 708 26.93 14.53 -9.76
C CYS A 708 27.83 15.72 -10.10
N THR A 709 27.26 16.92 -10.14
CA THR A 709 27.99 18.15 -10.50
C THR A 709 28.32 19.05 -9.32
N ALA A 710 27.65 18.87 -8.17
CA ALA A 710 27.91 19.68 -6.99
C ALA A 710 29.16 19.19 -6.24
N ALA A 711 29.88 20.12 -5.59
CA ALA A 711 30.94 19.76 -4.67
C ALA A 711 30.37 18.99 -3.46
N PRO A 712 31.08 17.99 -2.91
CA PRO A 712 30.58 17.24 -1.78
C PRO A 712 30.43 18.12 -0.55
N ALA A 713 29.33 17.94 0.17
CA ALA A 713 29.04 18.64 1.42
C ALA A 713 29.13 17.67 2.61
N THR A 714 29.94 18.00 3.60
CA THR A 714 30.07 17.22 4.85
C THR A 714 29.42 17.96 6.01
N SER A 715 28.62 17.24 6.80
CA SER A 715 27.98 17.74 8.02
C SER A 715 28.19 16.76 9.17
N GLN A 716 28.42 17.28 10.37
CA GLN A 716 28.42 16.48 11.58
C GLN A 716 26.99 16.10 11.96
N VAL A 717 26.71 14.81 12.17
CA VAL A 717 25.39 14.28 12.55
C VAL A 717 25.31 14.12 14.07
N SER A 718 26.37 13.61 14.67
CA SER A 718 26.50 13.39 16.12
C SER A 718 27.96 13.49 16.54
N THR A 719 28.32 13.08 17.77
CA THR A 719 29.70 13.18 18.27
C THR A 719 30.67 12.43 17.38
N HIS A 720 30.33 11.19 17.00
CA HIS A 720 31.22 10.32 16.22
C HIS A 720 30.72 10.05 14.79
N VAL A 721 29.55 10.56 14.41
CA VAL A 721 28.97 10.33 13.08
C VAL A 721 29.01 11.61 12.26
N SER A 722 29.59 11.52 11.07
CA SER A 722 29.56 12.56 10.04
C SER A 722 28.88 12.03 8.77
N ARG A 723 28.26 12.91 8.00
CA ARG A 723 27.61 12.59 6.71
C ARG A 723 28.23 13.43 5.60
N THR A 724 28.69 12.78 4.53
CA THR A 724 29.16 13.43 3.30
C THR A 724 28.21 13.14 2.16
N VAL A 725 27.79 14.16 1.42
CA VAL A 725 26.77 14.08 0.35
C VAL A 725 27.30 14.63 -0.97
N TYR A 726 27.15 13.87 -2.05
CA TYR A 726 27.24 14.38 -3.43
C TYR A 726 25.83 14.53 -4.00
N SER A 727 25.52 15.71 -4.53
CA SER A 727 24.20 16.08 -5.06
C SER A 727 24.29 16.68 -6.47
N GLY A 728 23.13 17.01 -7.04
CA GLY A 728 23.05 17.49 -8.42
C GLY A 728 23.44 16.40 -9.42
N CYS A 729 23.07 15.15 -9.13
CA CYS A 729 23.31 14.00 -9.99
C CYS A 729 22.16 13.84 -11.00
N ARG A 730 22.38 12.99 -12.01
CA ARG A 730 21.36 12.67 -13.01
C ARG A 730 20.15 11.99 -12.35
N ASP A 731 18.98 12.19 -12.94
CA ASP A 731 17.72 11.56 -12.52
C ASP A 731 17.33 11.81 -11.05
N GLY A 732 17.84 12.89 -10.44
CA GLY A 732 17.59 13.21 -9.03
C GLY A 732 18.33 12.30 -8.05
N ALA A 733 19.37 11.58 -8.50
CA ALA A 733 20.17 10.73 -7.63
C ALA A 733 21.01 11.54 -6.63
N GLU A 734 21.41 10.85 -5.56
CA GLU A 734 22.27 11.39 -4.50
C GLU A 734 23.17 10.27 -3.97
N VAL A 735 24.40 10.61 -3.57
CA VAL A 735 25.36 9.67 -2.97
C VAL A 735 25.77 10.15 -1.57
N GLN A 736 25.25 9.48 -0.54
CA GLN A 736 25.52 9.75 0.86
C GLN A 736 26.49 8.72 1.47
N LEU A 737 27.40 9.18 2.33
CA LEU A 737 28.25 8.34 3.18
C LEU A 737 28.16 8.82 4.61
N TYR A 738 27.77 7.92 5.51
CA TYR A 738 27.86 8.07 6.95
C TYR A 738 29.14 7.43 7.45
N THR A 739 30.04 8.26 7.97
CA THR A 739 31.34 7.85 8.52
C THR A 739 31.28 7.90 10.03
N VAL A 740 31.59 6.77 10.68
CA VAL A 740 31.60 6.62 12.14
C VAL A 740 33.05 6.58 12.64
N SER A 741 33.52 7.64 13.29
CA SER A 741 34.95 7.83 13.56
C SER A 741 35.58 6.82 14.51
N ASP A 742 34.80 6.31 15.46
CA ASP A 742 35.20 5.28 16.43
C ASP A 742 34.60 3.90 16.10
N GLY A 743 33.79 3.80 15.04
CA GLY A 743 33.08 2.61 14.64
C GLY A 743 33.99 1.54 14.03
N GLY A 744 33.72 0.28 14.35
CA GLY A 744 34.41 -0.89 13.80
C GLY A 744 33.74 -1.47 12.55
N HIS A 745 34.00 -2.75 12.27
CA HIS A 745 33.33 -3.52 11.23
C HIS A 745 31.96 -3.99 11.74
N THR A 746 30.99 -3.08 11.82
CA THR A 746 29.71 -3.29 12.49
C THR A 746 28.56 -2.65 11.72
N TRP A 747 27.33 -3.08 12.05
CA TRP A 747 26.10 -2.45 11.57
C TRP A 747 25.62 -1.40 12.59
N PRO A 748 25.49 -0.11 12.22
CA PRO A 748 25.04 0.93 13.14
C PRO A 748 23.68 0.61 13.75
N ASP A 749 23.61 0.68 15.08
CA ASP A 749 22.47 0.34 15.93
C ASP A 749 22.06 -1.14 15.94
N SER A 750 22.95 -2.04 15.51
CA SER A 750 22.70 -3.48 15.67
C SER A 750 22.55 -3.85 17.14
N PRO A 751 21.56 -4.68 17.51
CA PRO A 751 21.40 -5.17 18.88
C PRO A 751 22.46 -6.22 19.25
N GLN A 752 23.29 -6.65 18.29
CA GLN A 752 24.29 -7.70 18.48
C GLN A 752 25.71 -7.15 18.36
N ASP A 753 26.53 -7.48 19.35
CA ASP A 753 27.98 -7.30 19.25
C ASP A 753 28.60 -8.52 18.53
N ASN A 754 29.22 -8.27 17.38
CA ASN A 754 29.89 -9.29 16.58
C ASN A 754 31.40 -9.40 16.89
N GLY A 755 31.91 -8.61 17.84
CA GLY A 755 33.30 -8.58 18.26
C GLY A 755 34.26 -7.88 17.30
N ASN A 756 33.79 -7.26 16.22
CA ASN A 756 34.64 -6.66 15.19
C ASN A 756 34.83 -5.13 15.35
N GLY A 757 34.77 -4.64 16.59
CA GLY A 757 34.96 -3.24 16.96
C GLY A 757 33.68 -2.56 17.42
N THR A 758 33.74 -1.25 17.65
CA THR A 758 32.64 -0.48 18.25
C THR A 758 31.39 -0.50 17.36
N VAL A 759 30.23 -0.83 17.95
CA VAL A 759 28.91 -0.59 17.36
C VAL A 759 28.44 0.80 17.80
N THR A 760 28.16 1.70 16.86
CA THR A 760 27.57 3.00 17.20
C THR A 760 26.06 2.86 17.40
N HIS A 761 25.52 3.52 18.43
CA HIS A 761 24.09 3.67 18.67
C HIS A 761 23.63 5.14 18.55
N GLU A 762 24.49 6.02 18.01
CA GLU A 762 24.15 7.43 17.82
C GLU A 762 23.20 7.64 16.64
N VAL A 763 23.16 6.69 15.71
CA VAL A 763 22.26 6.67 14.54
C VAL A 763 21.85 5.23 14.23
N SER A 764 20.62 5.06 13.73
CA SER A 764 20.13 3.78 13.19
C SER A 764 20.36 3.74 11.67
N ALA A 765 21.13 2.77 11.19
CA ALA A 765 21.33 2.56 9.76
C ALA A 765 19.98 2.27 9.07
N ASP A 766 19.17 1.37 9.63
CA ASP A 766 17.88 0.96 9.08
C ASP A 766 16.92 2.13 8.87
N THR A 767 16.81 2.99 9.90
CA THR A 767 15.94 4.18 9.83
C THR A 767 16.39 5.16 8.76
N LEU A 768 17.69 5.45 8.70
CA LEU A 768 18.26 6.39 7.74
C LEU A 768 18.20 5.85 6.31
N MET A 769 18.50 4.56 6.13
CA MET A 769 18.36 3.86 4.84
C MET A 769 16.92 3.90 4.35
N TRP A 770 15.94 3.62 5.21
CA TRP A 770 14.54 3.63 4.80
C TRP A 770 14.07 5.04 4.41
N GLN A 771 14.47 6.06 5.17
CA GLN A 771 14.19 7.47 4.82
C GLN A 771 14.78 7.85 3.46
N PHE A 772 15.99 7.36 3.16
CA PHE A 772 16.64 7.56 1.87
C PHE A 772 15.91 6.81 0.73
N PHE A 773 15.65 5.52 0.89
CA PHE A 773 14.95 4.70 -0.10
C PHE A 773 13.59 5.27 -0.50
N ARG A 774 12.79 5.76 0.47
CA ARG A 774 11.49 6.38 0.19
C ARG A 774 11.55 7.60 -0.73
N GLN A 775 12.69 8.28 -0.78
CA GLN A 775 12.90 9.47 -1.62
C GLN A 775 13.40 9.10 -3.02
N HIS A 776 13.78 7.84 -3.24
CA HIS A 776 14.48 7.39 -4.44
C HIS A 776 13.82 6.16 -5.10
N PRO A 777 12.52 6.21 -5.47
CA PRO A 777 11.93 5.18 -6.33
C PRO A 777 12.57 5.21 -7.73
N MET A 778 12.32 4.19 -8.55
CA MET A 778 12.72 4.17 -9.95
C MET A 778 12.26 5.45 -10.69
N PRO A 779 13.13 6.10 -11.49
CA PRO A 779 12.76 7.26 -12.27
C PRO A 779 11.55 6.98 -13.18
N GLY A 780 10.56 7.88 -13.18
CA GLY A 780 9.33 7.75 -13.98
C GLY A 780 8.20 6.96 -13.32
N ALA A 781 8.37 6.51 -12.07
CA ALA A 781 7.28 6.03 -11.23
C ALA A 781 6.65 7.22 -10.48
N SER A 782 5.51 7.72 -10.97
CA SER A 782 4.69 8.75 -10.30
C SER A 782 3.26 8.28 -10.11
#